data_AF-A0A024GUZ6-F1
#
_entry.id   AF-A0A024GUZ6-F1
#
_cell.length_a   1.000
_cell.length_b   1.000
_cell.length_c   1.000
_cell.angle_alpha   90.00
_cell.angle_beta   90.00
_cell.angle_gamma   90.00
#
_symmetry.space_group_name_H-M   'P 1'
#
loop_
_entity.id
_entity.type
_entity.pdbx_description
1 polymer ?
#
loop_
_entity_poly.entity_id
_entity_poly.type
_entity_poly.pdbx_seq_one_letter_code
_entity_poly.pdbx_strand_id
1 'polypeptide(L)'
;MKNVTIDDILYRVNRVIQSEVDLLRVQFKSARVDYISGHARFEDDHQVSIIEADGPAHEKITKRLRASKFLVACGTRPAHNPNIPIDGKVIFDSDQILSWNIRQLPRSLIVVGAGVIGMEYASMLNVIRGHSVTVIDGREEILSFCDDEIISTLTHEMRNHGARFLLGETIESVDKSSRGVLVGLKSGKKVHGDALLYVVGRQANTDGLNLEAAGLSRNPRGLLSVNTKYQTKKPHIFAVGDCIGAPSLASTSMEQGRLASCYMWNEDESNDDSIPSQLKTGNFPYGIYTIPEISMVGHTEKQLTSQQINYEIGVAKYSELAKGQMSGASADGMLKILFDPHSLKLFGVHAIGEGATEIIHIGQVAIAMGATLTYFRDAVFNYPTLAEAYRVAALNGLGRLRRGDLSDDVDSYPLAAVTKNRKSEYSTEFRLMKASTDQVLRKGVLFKKGSGHGPFGRKNWKPRYFVLRPHTLSYYTFEDGELKGELDISSCDETALEIMPADSMKTGSSASTIWRVAINAAERRLLVAASTEMEMNNWVDKFLLAFRINSGMSLDQVLPDTFSQNSPPVIRNFQNFSSHNIHGRRSTGDIRYTVESEPKGSDMKRHSIAAQSECHSAPDDRKQQEALLDMQRQQKREAREKERLEREKRLLDAELEEKKQDTNGSEHKCTEVEIVRKPIKRAAEINSGKTSPAAVSQTPSPAEYAF
;
A
#
# COMPACT_ATOMS: atom_id res chain seq x y z
N MET A 1 16.17 14.71 -9.40
CA MET A 1 14.70 14.59 -9.59
C MET A 1 14.08 15.98 -9.41
N LYS A 2 12.88 16.26 -9.93
CA LYS A 2 12.15 17.47 -9.53
C LYS A 2 11.69 17.30 -8.07
N ASN A 3 11.69 18.37 -7.28
CA ASN A 3 11.15 18.34 -5.93
C ASN A 3 9.62 18.17 -6.04
N VAL A 4 9.07 17.11 -5.46
CA VAL A 4 7.62 16.94 -5.30
C VAL A 4 7.15 17.93 -4.24
N THR A 5 6.10 18.68 -4.54
CA THR A 5 5.50 19.66 -3.63
C THR A 5 4.28 19.07 -2.92
N ILE A 6 3.84 19.73 -1.85
CA ILE A 6 2.57 19.35 -1.21
C ILE A 6 1.37 19.60 -2.14
N ASP A 7 1.45 20.61 -3.03
CA ASP A 7 0.44 20.87 -4.06
C ASP A 7 0.31 19.71 -5.05
N ASP A 8 1.43 19.05 -5.45
CA ASP A 8 1.40 17.87 -6.31
C ASP A 8 0.66 16.68 -5.64
N ILE A 9 0.88 16.50 -4.33
CA ILE A 9 0.23 15.47 -3.52
C ILE A 9 -1.27 15.77 -3.37
N LEU A 10 -1.60 16.99 -2.93
CA LEU A 10 -2.97 17.44 -2.74
C LEU A 10 -3.76 17.46 -4.06
N TYR A 11 -3.13 17.76 -5.20
CA TYR A 11 -3.76 17.60 -6.51
C TYR A 11 -4.20 16.15 -6.77
N ARG A 12 -3.34 15.16 -6.46
CA ARG A 12 -3.70 13.74 -6.62
C ARG A 12 -4.79 13.31 -5.65
N VAL A 13 -4.72 13.73 -4.38
CA VAL A 13 -5.70 13.45 -3.33
C VAL A 13 -7.07 14.03 -3.69
N ASN A 14 -7.14 15.32 -4.01
CA ASN A 14 -8.37 16.01 -4.41
C ASN A 14 -9.03 15.35 -5.63
N ARG A 15 -8.23 14.85 -6.59
CA ARG A 15 -8.78 14.09 -7.73
C ARG A 15 -9.42 12.76 -7.32
N VAL A 16 -8.91 12.06 -6.31
CA VAL A 16 -9.59 10.85 -5.77
C VAL A 16 -10.89 11.25 -5.08
N ILE A 17 -10.84 12.26 -4.19
CA ILE A 17 -12.01 12.74 -3.44
C ILE A 17 -13.15 13.14 -4.38
N GLN A 18 -12.87 13.92 -5.44
CA GLN A 18 -13.92 14.31 -6.40
C GLN A 18 -14.50 13.11 -7.16
N SER A 19 -13.67 12.14 -7.58
CA SER A 19 -14.17 10.92 -8.23
C SER A 19 -15.11 10.11 -7.33
N GLU A 20 -14.79 9.96 -6.03
CA GLU A 20 -15.66 9.27 -5.07
C GLU A 20 -16.96 10.04 -4.79
N VAL A 21 -16.87 11.37 -4.63
CA VAL A 21 -18.06 12.23 -4.42
C VAL A 21 -19.00 12.16 -5.63
N ASP A 22 -18.48 12.17 -6.86
CA ASP A 22 -19.29 12.06 -8.06
C ASP A 22 -19.88 10.65 -8.24
N LEU A 23 -19.15 9.60 -7.86
CA LEU A 23 -19.67 8.23 -7.82
C LEU A 23 -20.85 8.10 -6.85
N LEU A 24 -20.72 8.62 -5.62
CA LEU A 24 -21.79 8.62 -4.61
C LEU A 24 -23.03 9.39 -5.09
N ARG A 25 -22.86 10.55 -5.74
CA ARG A 25 -23.96 11.31 -6.36
C ARG A 25 -24.71 10.49 -7.43
N VAL A 26 -23.99 9.76 -8.27
CA VAL A 26 -24.58 8.87 -9.28
C VAL A 26 -25.31 7.69 -8.63
N GLN A 27 -24.75 7.12 -7.56
CA GLN A 27 -25.39 6.03 -6.80
C GLN A 27 -26.69 6.49 -6.13
N PHE A 28 -26.69 7.61 -5.40
CA PHE A 28 -27.91 8.17 -4.81
C PHE A 28 -28.99 8.45 -5.85
N LYS A 29 -28.64 9.10 -6.98
CA LYS A 29 -29.58 9.34 -8.08
C LYS A 29 -30.15 8.05 -8.66
N SER A 30 -29.33 7.02 -8.83
CA SER A 30 -29.73 5.72 -9.37
C SER A 30 -30.64 4.95 -8.40
N ALA A 31 -30.36 5.06 -7.10
CA ALA A 31 -31.16 4.49 -6.01
C ALA A 31 -32.42 5.32 -5.67
N ARG A 32 -32.60 6.50 -6.29
CA ARG A 32 -33.70 7.47 -6.00
C ARG A 32 -33.67 8.00 -4.56
N VAL A 33 -32.47 8.21 -4.03
CA VAL A 33 -32.24 8.86 -2.73
C VAL A 33 -32.15 10.37 -2.96
N ASP A 34 -33.04 11.13 -2.32
CA ASP A 34 -33.00 12.59 -2.34
C ASP A 34 -31.85 13.10 -1.44
N TYR A 35 -30.84 13.70 -2.05
CA TYR A 35 -29.75 14.36 -1.35
C TYR A 35 -30.12 15.82 -1.04
N ILE A 36 -30.08 16.19 0.25
CA ILE A 36 -30.36 17.55 0.73
C ILE A 36 -29.11 18.04 1.46
N SER A 37 -28.55 19.17 1.03
CA SER A 37 -27.40 19.80 1.69
C SER A 37 -27.86 20.68 2.86
N GLY A 38 -27.03 20.77 3.90
CA GLY A 38 -27.29 21.55 5.12
C GLY A 38 -27.12 20.73 6.40
N HIS A 39 -27.19 21.40 7.54
CA HIS A 39 -27.11 20.78 8.86
C HIS A 39 -28.51 20.38 9.35
N ALA A 40 -28.69 19.11 9.74
CA ALA A 40 -29.95 18.62 10.30
C ALA A 40 -30.02 18.81 11.82
N ARG A 41 -31.15 19.33 12.33
CA ARG A 41 -31.47 19.41 13.77
C ARG A 41 -32.86 18.86 14.04
N PHE A 42 -33.00 18.01 15.06
CA PHE A 42 -34.32 17.59 15.55
C PHE A 42 -35.09 18.79 16.10
N GLU A 43 -36.35 18.92 15.68
CA GLU A 43 -37.36 19.84 16.27
C GLU A 43 -38.27 19.08 17.24
N ASP A 44 -38.59 17.82 16.91
CA ASP A 44 -39.23 16.82 17.77
C ASP A 44 -38.64 15.43 17.43
N ASP A 45 -39.16 14.32 17.97
CA ASP A 45 -38.66 12.97 17.66
C ASP A 45 -39.10 12.41 16.30
N HIS A 46 -39.90 13.15 15.53
CA HIS A 46 -40.40 12.82 14.20
C HIS A 46 -40.07 13.87 13.11
N GLN A 47 -39.50 15.01 13.48
CA GLN A 47 -39.26 16.16 12.61
C GLN A 47 -37.85 16.72 12.76
N VAL A 48 -37.21 16.99 11.62
CA VAL A 48 -35.92 17.69 11.55
C VAL A 48 -36.05 18.96 10.71
N SER A 49 -35.35 20.01 11.16
CA SER A 49 -35.05 21.19 10.37
C SER A 49 -33.71 21.00 9.64
N ILE A 50 -33.62 21.54 8.42
CA ILE A 50 -32.38 21.67 7.67
C ILE A 50 -31.98 23.13 7.73
N ILE A 51 -30.73 23.38 8.16
CA ILE A 51 -30.17 24.70 8.40
C ILE A 51 -28.99 24.91 7.44
N GLU A 52 -29.05 25.99 6.67
CA GLU A 52 -27.87 26.54 6.00
C GLU A 52 -27.21 27.57 6.92
N ALA A 53 -25.89 27.47 7.06
CA ALA A 53 -25.08 28.40 7.82
C ALA A 53 -24.52 29.48 6.88
N ASP A 54 -25.19 30.63 6.81
CA ASP A 54 -24.74 31.76 5.99
C ASP A 54 -23.81 32.68 6.81
N GLY A 55 -22.65 32.10 7.17
CA GLY A 55 -21.68 32.68 8.09
C GLY A 55 -22.05 32.58 9.58
N PRO A 56 -21.23 33.14 10.50
CA PRO A 56 -21.33 32.90 11.94
C PRO A 56 -22.56 33.48 12.67
N ALA A 57 -23.41 34.24 11.98
CA ALA A 57 -24.46 35.06 12.59
C ALA A 57 -25.88 34.83 12.03
N HIS A 58 -26.03 34.05 10.96
CA HIS A 58 -27.33 33.80 10.32
C HIS A 58 -27.53 32.31 10.03
N GLU A 59 -28.10 31.62 11.02
CA GLU A 59 -28.68 30.29 10.80
C GLU A 59 -30.05 30.44 10.14
N LYS A 60 -30.21 29.90 8.93
CA LYS A 60 -31.48 29.93 8.21
C LYS A 60 -32.05 28.53 8.07
N ILE A 61 -33.21 28.28 8.66
CA ILE A 61 -34.00 27.07 8.39
C ILE A 61 -34.48 27.14 6.94
N THR A 62 -33.96 26.26 6.09
CA THR A 62 -34.32 26.18 4.66
C THR A 62 -35.42 25.18 4.39
N LYS A 63 -35.51 24.12 5.19
CA LYS A 63 -36.53 23.07 5.05
C LYS A 63 -36.90 22.47 6.41
N ARG A 64 -38.12 21.98 6.52
CA ARG A 64 -38.54 21.04 7.57
C ARG A 64 -38.94 19.72 6.94
N LEU A 65 -38.55 18.62 7.55
CA LEU A 65 -38.79 17.26 7.08
C LEU A 65 -39.38 16.43 8.22
N ARG A 66 -40.42 15.66 7.93
CA ARG A 66 -41.01 14.67 8.85
C ARG A 66 -40.74 13.28 8.28
N ALA A 67 -40.30 12.35 9.12
CA ALA A 67 -40.00 10.97 8.71
C ALA A 67 -40.54 9.96 9.72
N SER A 68 -40.81 8.74 9.26
CA SER A 68 -41.27 7.61 10.09
C SER A 68 -40.12 6.84 10.74
N LYS A 69 -38.90 6.96 10.20
CA LYS A 69 -37.66 6.36 10.71
C LYS A 69 -36.50 7.34 10.48
N PHE A 70 -35.48 7.31 11.35
CA PHE A 70 -34.27 8.12 11.23
C PHE A 70 -33.02 7.25 11.40
N LEU A 71 -31.99 7.46 10.57
CA LEU A 71 -30.66 6.89 10.74
C LEU A 71 -29.65 8.01 11.03
N VAL A 72 -29.11 8.04 12.25
CA VAL A 72 -28.05 8.99 12.62
C VAL A 72 -26.69 8.37 12.25
N ALA A 73 -26.01 8.99 11.28
CA ALA A 73 -24.68 8.58 10.80
C ALA A 73 -23.72 9.78 10.72
N CYS A 74 -23.72 10.63 11.75
CA CYS A 74 -22.98 11.91 11.77
C CYS A 74 -21.44 11.77 11.88
N GLY A 75 -20.93 10.57 12.16
CA GLY A 75 -19.50 10.29 12.29
C GLY A 75 -18.82 11.05 13.44
N THR A 76 -17.55 11.38 13.25
CA THR A 76 -16.69 12.02 14.26
C THR A 76 -15.85 13.18 13.69
N ARG A 77 -15.38 14.06 14.57
CA ARG A 77 -14.36 15.11 14.33
C ARG A 77 -13.11 14.83 15.18
N PRO A 78 -11.94 15.42 14.88
CA PRO A 78 -10.77 15.34 15.74
C PRO A 78 -11.07 15.77 17.17
N ALA A 79 -10.53 15.05 18.15
CA ALA A 79 -10.61 15.45 19.55
C ALA A 79 -9.62 16.60 19.80
N HIS A 80 -10.10 17.71 20.38
CA HIS A 80 -9.28 18.88 20.69
C HIS A 80 -9.14 19.07 22.20
N ASN A 81 -7.98 19.54 22.64
CA ASN A 81 -7.76 20.02 24.01
C ASN A 81 -7.64 21.56 23.96
N PRO A 82 -8.45 22.33 24.71
CA PRO A 82 -8.42 23.79 24.71
C PRO A 82 -7.06 24.43 25.00
N ASN A 83 -6.16 23.71 25.68
CA ASN A 83 -4.81 24.18 26.00
C ASN A 83 -3.82 24.03 24.83
N ILE A 84 -4.21 23.39 23.72
CA ILE A 84 -3.37 23.18 22.55
C ILE A 84 -3.81 24.17 21.44
N PRO A 85 -2.99 25.18 21.09
CA PRO A 85 -3.41 26.27 20.22
C PRO A 85 -3.32 25.89 18.73
N ILE A 86 -4.21 25.00 18.29
CA ILE A 86 -4.39 24.58 16.90
C ILE A 86 -4.71 25.82 16.03
N ASP A 87 -3.94 26.03 14.97
CA ASP A 87 -4.03 27.19 14.08
C ASP A 87 -4.17 26.85 12.58
N GLY A 88 -4.15 25.56 12.23
CA GLY A 88 -4.31 25.07 10.86
C GLY A 88 -3.14 25.43 9.92
N LYS A 89 -1.98 25.83 10.46
CA LYS A 89 -0.80 26.27 9.69
C LYS A 89 0.49 25.61 10.17
N VAL A 90 0.73 25.70 11.48
CA VAL A 90 1.93 25.18 12.15
C VAL A 90 1.53 24.13 13.19
N ILE A 91 0.35 24.30 13.80
CA ILE A 91 -0.28 23.33 14.71
C ILE A 91 -1.63 22.97 14.10
N PHE A 92 -1.82 21.72 13.67
CA PHE A 92 -2.99 21.27 12.92
C PHE A 92 -3.45 19.88 13.38
N ASP A 93 -4.70 19.53 13.09
CA ASP A 93 -5.25 18.18 13.28
C ASP A 93 -5.27 17.36 11.97
N SER A 94 -5.78 16.13 12.02
CA SER A 94 -5.85 15.22 10.86
C SER A 94 -6.78 15.67 9.73
N ASP A 95 -7.72 16.58 10.01
CA ASP A 95 -8.68 17.05 9.02
C ASP A 95 -8.11 18.33 8.35
N GLN A 96 -7.32 19.11 9.09
CA GLN A 96 -6.61 20.30 8.62
C GLN A 96 -5.32 20.01 7.83
N ILE A 97 -4.64 18.88 8.03
CA ILE A 97 -3.41 18.54 7.32
C ILE A 97 -3.60 18.42 5.79
N LEU A 98 -4.83 18.13 5.34
CA LEU A 98 -5.20 18.06 3.92
C LEU A 98 -5.61 19.42 3.33
N SER A 99 -5.47 20.52 4.08
CA SER A 99 -5.91 21.86 3.67
C SER A 99 -4.81 22.68 2.97
N TRP A 100 -5.24 23.60 2.10
CA TRP A 100 -4.41 24.54 1.33
C TRP A 100 -3.52 25.49 2.17
N ASN A 101 -3.62 25.44 3.49
CA ASN A 101 -2.86 26.32 4.39
C ASN A 101 -1.41 25.84 4.61
N ILE A 102 -1.13 24.55 4.39
CA ILE A 102 0.22 23.98 4.50
C ILE A 102 0.91 24.11 3.14
N ARG A 103 1.90 25.01 3.04
CA ARG A 103 2.61 25.30 1.77
C ARG A 103 3.84 24.43 1.52
N GLN A 104 4.41 23.82 2.56
CA GLN A 104 5.61 22.99 2.48
C GLN A 104 5.51 21.87 3.52
N LEU A 105 6.08 20.70 3.21
CA LEU A 105 6.20 19.61 4.19
C LEU A 105 7.21 20.03 5.30
N PRO A 106 6.87 19.84 6.59
CA PRO A 106 7.77 20.15 7.70
C PRO A 106 8.92 19.15 7.76
N ARG A 107 10.18 19.61 7.82
CA ARG A 107 11.35 18.72 7.94
C ARG A 107 11.43 18.06 9.30
N SER A 108 10.80 18.64 10.32
CA SER A 108 10.58 17.99 11.61
C SER A 108 9.12 18.11 12.03
N LEU A 109 8.41 16.98 12.10
CA LEU A 109 7.03 16.90 12.56
C LEU A 109 6.97 16.28 13.96
N ILE A 110 6.30 16.98 14.87
CA ILE A 110 5.85 16.38 16.13
C ILE A 110 4.46 15.80 15.90
N VAL A 111 4.25 14.51 16.20
CA VAL A 111 2.94 13.86 16.12
C VAL A 111 2.49 13.55 17.54
N VAL A 112 1.31 14.04 17.93
CA VAL A 112 0.75 13.86 19.27
C VAL A 112 -0.43 12.91 19.19
N GLY A 113 -0.26 11.70 19.73
CA GLY A 113 -1.16 10.57 19.57
C GLY A 113 -0.55 9.48 18.68
N ALA A 114 -0.34 8.30 19.25
CA ALA A 114 0.18 7.10 18.59
C ALA A 114 -0.92 6.06 18.27
N GLY A 115 -2.14 6.56 18.05
CA GLY A 115 -3.23 5.79 17.41
C GLY A 115 -3.05 5.71 15.89
N VAL A 116 -3.96 4.99 15.22
CA VAL A 116 -3.93 4.68 13.78
C VAL A 116 -3.55 5.91 12.94
N ILE A 117 -4.36 6.97 12.99
CA ILE A 117 -4.18 8.20 12.20
C ILE A 117 -2.80 8.84 12.43
N GLY A 118 -2.32 8.86 13.67
CA GLY A 118 -1.01 9.41 14.01
C GLY A 118 0.13 8.57 13.46
N MET A 119 0.03 7.25 13.55
CA MET A 119 1.05 6.34 13.03
C MET A 119 1.09 6.32 11.49
N GLU A 120 -0.07 6.41 10.81
CA GLU A 120 -0.16 6.55 9.35
C GLU A 120 0.60 7.80 8.89
N TYR A 121 0.20 9.00 9.34
CA TYR A 121 0.89 10.25 8.97
C TYR A 121 2.36 10.30 9.43
N ALA A 122 2.69 9.72 10.59
CA ALA A 122 4.07 9.61 11.04
C ALA A 122 4.92 8.79 10.07
N SER A 123 4.49 7.57 9.73
CA SER A 123 5.22 6.69 8.81
C SER A 123 5.32 7.28 7.38
N MET A 124 4.24 7.90 6.88
CA MET A 124 4.22 8.59 5.59
C MET A 124 5.31 9.67 5.46
N LEU A 125 5.55 10.47 6.51
CA LEU A 125 6.59 11.49 6.48
C LEU A 125 7.98 10.92 6.76
N ASN A 126 8.06 9.91 7.63
CA ASN A 126 9.32 9.30 8.08
C ASN A 126 10.12 8.64 6.94
N VAL A 127 9.45 8.07 5.94
CA VAL A 127 10.12 7.51 4.76
C VAL A 127 10.65 8.58 3.77
N ILE A 128 10.28 9.85 3.93
CA ILE A 128 10.73 10.93 3.05
C ILE A 128 12.10 11.45 3.52
N ARG A 129 13.17 11.01 2.84
CA ARG A 129 14.57 11.38 3.14
C ARG A 129 14.74 12.87 3.49
N GLY A 130 15.35 13.14 4.63
CA GLY A 130 15.63 14.50 5.12
C GLY A 130 14.51 15.11 5.96
N HIS A 131 13.42 14.37 6.20
CA HIS A 131 12.40 14.67 7.19
C HIS A 131 12.66 13.83 8.46
N SER A 132 12.03 14.20 9.56
CA SER A 132 12.16 13.55 10.86
C SER A 132 10.83 13.62 11.61
N VAL A 133 10.50 12.59 12.37
CA VAL A 133 9.26 12.51 13.12
C VAL A 133 9.54 12.22 14.58
N THR A 134 8.88 12.95 15.48
CA THR A 134 8.81 12.62 16.91
C THR A 134 7.37 12.36 17.30
N VAL A 135 7.03 11.09 17.56
CA VAL A 135 5.73 10.66 18.08
C VAL A 135 5.73 10.81 19.60
N ILE A 136 4.68 11.41 20.15
CA ILE A 136 4.48 11.63 21.58
C ILE A 136 3.09 11.09 21.96
N ASP A 137 3.04 10.18 22.95
CA ASP A 137 1.78 9.66 23.51
C ASP A 137 1.92 9.44 25.02
N GLY A 138 0.82 9.59 25.76
CA GLY A 138 0.77 9.33 27.20
C GLY A 138 0.67 7.84 27.55
N ARG A 139 0.40 6.97 26.57
CA ARG A 139 0.46 5.51 26.70
C ARG A 139 1.89 5.01 26.50
N GLU A 140 2.22 3.87 27.11
CA GLU A 140 3.54 3.24 26.99
C GLU A 140 3.72 2.45 25.68
N GLU A 141 2.62 2.02 25.06
CA GLU A 141 2.57 1.24 23.82
C GLU A 141 1.85 2.02 22.71
N ILE A 142 2.36 1.94 21.48
CA ILE A 142 1.62 2.39 20.27
C ILE A 142 0.66 1.28 19.83
N LEU A 143 -0.48 1.62 19.24
CA LEU A 143 -1.39 0.66 18.60
C LEU A 143 -1.67 -0.63 19.41
N SER A 144 -1.80 -0.52 20.74
CA SER A 144 -1.83 -1.62 21.73
C SER A 144 -2.98 -2.65 21.60
N PHE A 145 -3.77 -2.56 20.54
CA PHE A 145 -4.81 -3.52 20.16
C PHE A 145 -4.34 -4.49 19.05
N CYS A 146 -3.21 -4.20 18.40
CA CYS A 146 -2.54 -5.08 17.46
C CYS A 146 -1.65 -6.11 18.16
N ASP A 147 -1.16 -7.09 17.39
CA ASP A 147 -0.20 -8.08 17.89
C ASP A 147 1.18 -7.44 18.18
N ASP A 148 1.78 -7.78 19.33
CA ASP A 148 2.98 -7.11 19.83
C ASP A 148 4.21 -7.31 18.90
N GLU A 149 4.32 -8.44 18.19
CA GLU A 149 5.42 -8.71 17.24
C GLU A 149 5.32 -7.84 15.98
N ILE A 150 4.08 -7.60 15.52
CA ILE A 150 3.77 -6.71 14.40
C ILE A 150 4.12 -5.26 14.75
N ILE A 151 3.73 -4.80 15.95
CA ILE A 151 4.02 -3.44 16.42
C ILE A 151 5.51 -3.24 16.70
N SER A 152 6.20 -4.26 17.22
CA SER A 152 7.66 -4.24 17.37
C SER A 152 8.36 -4.05 16.02
N THR A 153 7.91 -4.78 14.99
CA THR A 153 8.42 -4.68 13.61
C THR A 153 8.23 -3.28 13.01
N LEU A 154 7.02 -2.70 13.10
CA LEU A 154 6.77 -1.32 12.65
C LEU A 154 7.65 -0.32 13.41
N THR A 155 7.74 -0.46 14.73
CA THR A 155 8.51 0.46 15.57
C THR A 155 10.01 0.40 15.25
N HIS A 156 10.52 -0.79 14.93
CA HIS A 156 11.91 -0.99 14.50
C HIS A 156 12.17 -0.32 13.15
N GLU A 157 11.32 -0.58 12.14
CA GLU A 157 11.40 0.04 10.81
C GLU A 157 11.42 1.57 10.92
N MET A 158 10.45 2.14 11.64
CA MET A 158 10.33 3.58 11.74
C MET A 158 11.53 4.21 12.46
N ARG A 159 12.08 3.55 13.48
CA ARG A 159 13.32 4.00 14.15
C ARG A 159 14.53 3.93 13.23
N ASN A 160 14.65 2.91 12.37
CA ASN A 160 15.72 2.82 11.38
C ASN A 160 15.67 3.97 10.35
N HIS A 161 14.46 4.47 10.04
CA HIS A 161 14.24 5.67 9.24
C HIS A 161 14.38 7.00 10.01
N GLY A 162 14.63 6.97 11.32
CA GLY A 162 14.91 8.15 12.15
C GLY A 162 13.76 8.65 13.01
N ALA A 163 12.63 7.93 13.09
CA ALA A 163 11.54 8.27 13.99
C ALA A 163 11.95 8.15 15.46
N ARG A 164 11.47 9.08 16.27
CA ARG A 164 11.63 9.10 17.73
C ARG A 164 10.29 8.87 18.39
N PHE A 165 10.26 8.02 19.41
CA PHE A 165 9.06 7.69 20.17
C PHE A 165 9.24 8.16 21.60
N LEU A 166 8.33 9.01 22.08
CA LEU A 166 8.24 9.54 23.44
C LEU A 166 6.92 9.05 24.03
N LEU A 167 6.92 7.81 24.48
CA LEU A 167 5.77 7.11 25.05
C LEU A 167 5.76 7.27 26.57
N GLY A 168 4.58 7.19 27.19
CA GLY A 168 4.39 7.52 28.62
C GLY A 168 4.50 9.03 28.93
N GLU A 169 4.53 9.90 27.91
CA GLU A 169 4.81 11.33 28.05
C GLU A 169 3.55 12.17 27.85
N THR A 170 3.31 13.11 28.77
CA THR A 170 2.17 14.03 28.70
C THR A 170 2.63 15.43 28.33
N ILE A 171 1.97 16.06 27.37
CA ILE A 171 2.19 17.47 27.01
C ILE A 171 1.71 18.39 28.13
N GLU A 172 2.55 19.37 28.46
CA GLU A 172 2.28 20.44 29.42
C GLU A 172 2.06 21.79 28.70
N SER A 173 2.92 22.14 27.74
CA SER A 173 2.79 23.38 26.94
C SER A 173 3.05 23.12 25.45
N VAL A 174 2.46 23.96 24.60
CA VAL A 174 2.75 24.03 23.16
C VAL A 174 2.89 25.49 22.75
N ASP A 175 4.13 25.93 22.64
CA ASP A 175 4.52 27.31 22.39
C ASP A 175 4.95 27.49 20.93
N LYS A 176 4.43 28.51 20.25
CA LYS A 176 4.90 28.90 18.92
C LYS A 176 6.18 29.72 19.03
N SER A 177 7.16 29.37 18.21
CA SER A 177 8.48 30.01 18.15
C SER A 177 8.77 30.53 16.74
N SER A 178 9.80 31.36 16.60
CA SER A 178 10.28 31.81 15.28
C SER A 178 10.88 30.68 14.41
N ARG A 179 10.94 29.44 14.91
CA ARG A 179 11.47 28.25 14.24
C ARG A 179 10.45 27.10 14.14
N GLY A 180 9.16 27.35 14.34
CA GLY A 180 8.12 26.32 14.40
C GLY A 180 7.53 26.18 15.81
N VAL A 181 7.40 24.95 16.30
CA VAL A 181 6.77 24.61 17.59
C VAL A 181 7.80 24.20 18.63
N LEU A 182 7.57 24.60 19.88
CA LEU A 182 8.22 24.07 21.08
C LEU A 182 7.15 23.39 21.95
N VAL A 183 7.32 22.11 22.22
CA VAL A 183 6.47 21.34 23.13
C VAL A 183 7.20 21.12 24.45
N GLY A 184 6.56 21.54 25.56
CA GLY A 184 6.95 21.16 26.91
C GLY A 184 6.24 19.89 27.35
N LEU A 185 6.97 18.93 27.90
CA LEU A 185 6.44 17.68 28.46
C LEU A 185 6.53 17.72 30.00
N LYS A 186 5.61 17.03 30.68
CA LYS A 186 5.57 16.96 32.16
C LYS A 186 6.84 16.38 32.80
N SER A 187 7.66 15.64 32.04
CA SER A 187 9.00 15.21 32.46
C SER A 187 10.03 16.35 32.55
N GLY A 188 9.64 17.59 32.21
CA GLY A 188 10.52 18.75 32.05
C GLY A 188 11.24 18.78 30.69
N LYS A 189 11.09 17.74 29.88
CA LYS A 189 11.70 17.62 28.55
C LYS A 189 11.04 18.59 27.57
N LYS A 190 11.87 19.15 26.69
CA LYS A 190 11.45 20.08 25.63
C LYS A 190 11.74 19.48 24.26
N VAL A 191 10.77 19.56 23.35
CA VAL A 191 10.85 19.02 22.00
C VAL A 191 10.57 20.15 21.01
N HIS A 192 11.48 20.34 20.04
CA HIS A 192 11.30 21.30 18.95
C HIS A 192 10.97 20.57 17.65
N GLY A 193 10.11 21.17 16.83
CA GLY A 193 9.81 20.73 15.47
C GLY A 193 9.33 21.90 14.61
N ASP A 194 9.31 21.74 13.29
CA ASP A 194 8.81 22.77 12.38
C ASP A 194 7.28 22.91 12.48
N ALA A 195 6.58 21.80 12.73
CA ALA A 195 5.13 21.72 12.87
C ALA A 195 4.69 20.65 13.90
N LEU A 196 3.42 20.70 14.29
CA LEU A 196 2.77 19.73 15.18
C LEU A 196 1.44 19.24 14.59
N LEU A 197 1.29 17.91 14.50
CA LEU A 197 0.05 17.21 14.18
C LEU A 197 -0.59 16.70 15.48
N TYR A 198 -1.81 17.15 15.79
CA TYR A 198 -2.55 16.77 16.99
C TYR A 198 -3.68 15.78 16.68
N VAL A 199 -3.50 14.52 17.10
CA VAL A 199 -4.30 13.35 16.67
C VAL A 199 -4.53 12.35 17.81
N VAL A 200 -4.87 12.86 18.99
CA VAL A 200 -5.10 12.08 20.22
C VAL A 200 -6.38 11.23 20.23
N GLY A 201 -7.20 11.31 19.17
CA GLY A 201 -8.46 10.59 19.03
C GLY A 201 -9.51 11.38 18.25
N ARG A 202 -10.73 10.86 18.20
CA ARG A 202 -11.90 11.50 17.58
C ARG A 202 -13.10 11.53 18.53
N GLN A 203 -13.97 12.52 18.37
CA GLN A 203 -15.17 12.81 19.18
C GLN A 203 -16.41 12.77 18.27
N ALA A 204 -17.53 12.21 18.72
CA ALA A 204 -18.73 12.08 17.87
C ALA A 204 -19.42 13.42 17.57
N ASN A 205 -19.96 13.56 16.36
CA ASN A 205 -20.55 14.79 15.81
C ASN A 205 -22.05 14.96 16.14
N THR A 206 -22.44 14.61 17.36
CA THR A 206 -23.84 14.65 17.80
C THR A 206 -24.28 16.00 18.36
N ASP A 207 -23.33 16.88 18.72
CA ASP A 207 -23.56 18.22 19.30
C ASP A 207 -24.58 19.05 18.50
N GLY A 208 -24.41 19.05 17.17
CA GLY A 208 -25.20 19.88 16.26
C GLY A 208 -26.60 19.34 15.94
N LEU A 209 -27.01 18.19 16.49
CA LEU A 209 -28.27 17.50 16.12
C LEU A 209 -29.49 17.90 16.98
N ASN A 210 -29.30 18.60 18.11
CA ASN A 210 -30.36 18.89 19.08
C ASN A 210 -31.08 17.62 19.62
N LEU A 211 -30.29 16.63 20.08
CA LEU A 211 -30.80 15.32 20.53
C LEU A 211 -31.87 15.37 21.62
N GLU A 212 -31.85 16.39 22.48
CA GLU A 212 -32.80 16.55 23.58
C GLU A 212 -34.24 16.74 23.08
N ALA A 213 -34.44 17.43 21.93
CA ALA A 213 -35.75 17.57 21.30
C ALA A 213 -36.31 16.23 20.79
N ALA A 214 -35.43 15.30 20.40
CA ALA A 214 -35.81 13.93 20.06
C ALA A 214 -35.95 13.02 21.30
N GLY A 215 -35.76 13.53 22.53
CA GLY A 215 -35.76 12.74 23.76
C GLY A 215 -34.58 11.76 23.86
N LEU A 216 -33.46 12.07 23.21
CA LEU A 216 -32.23 11.29 23.20
C LEU A 216 -31.13 11.98 24.01
N SER A 217 -30.20 11.19 24.53
CA SER A 217 -29.04 11.66 25.28
C SER A 217 -27.75 11.07 24.71
N ARG A 218 -26.63 11.71 25.04
CA ARG A 218 -25.28 11.33 24.63
C ARG A 218 -24.38 11.17 25.86
N ASN A 219 -23.38 10.29 25.76
CA ASN A 219 -22.37 10.16 26.81
C ASN A 219 -21.32 11.31 26.75
N PRO A 220 -20.36 11.41 27.69
CA PRO A 220 -19.33 12.47 27.67
C PRO A 220 -18.44 12.48 26.41
N ARG A 221 -18.30 11.35 25.71
CA ARG A 221 -17.61 11.25 24.40
C ARG A 221 -18.52 11.59 23.20
N GLY A 222 -19.71 12.12 23.48
CA GLY A 222 -20.71 12.49 22.48
C GLY A 222 -21.40 11.29 21.82
N LEU A 223 -21.14 10.05 22.25
CA LEU A 223 -21.69 8.86 21.60
C LEU A 223 -23.17 8.68 21.92
N LEU A 224 -23.93 8.20 20.94
CA LEU A 224 -25.29 7.69 21.12
C LEU A 224 -25.26 6.24 21.60
N SER A 225 -26.12 5.89 22.55
CA SER A 225 -26.33 4.50 22.97
C SER A 225 -27.35 3.81 22.06
N VAL A 226 -27.03 2.59 21.62
CA VAL A 226 -27.90 1.75 20.79
C VAL A 226 -27.95 0.31 21.29
N ASN A 227 -28.98 -0.45 20.89
CA ASN A 227 -29.07 -1.90 21.05
C ASN A 227 -28.36 -2.66 19.91
N THR A 228 -28.42 -4.00 19.93
CA THR A 228 -27.83 -4.89 18.90
C THR A 228 -28.40 -4.66 17.49
N LYS A 229 -29.61 -4.10 17.38
CA LYS A 229 -30.29 -3.74 16.12
C LYS A 229 -30.00 -2.28 15.69
N TYR A 230 -29.05 -1.62 16.34
CA TYR A 230 -28.68 -0.21 16.14
C TYR A 230 -29.78 0.82 16.47
N GLN A 231 -30.82 0.42 17.20
CA GLN A 231 -31.89 1.32 17.65
C GLN A 231 -31.46 2.09 18.91
N THR A 232 -31.80 3.37 18.96
CA THR A 232 -31.67 4.20 20.17
C THR A 232 -32.83 3.92 21.15
N LYS A 233 -32.91 4.69 22.24
CA LYS A 233 -34.07 4.70 23.16
C LYS A 233 -35.42 4.98 22.48
N LYS A 234 -35.41 5.59 21.28
CA LYS A 234 -36.59 5.79 20.44
C LYS A 234 -36.60 4.69 19.35
N PRO A 235 -37.57 3.75 19.32
CA PRO A 235 -37.54 2.58 18.43
C PRO A 235 -37.49 2.89 16.92
N HIS A 236 -37.86 4.10 16.52
CA HIS A 236 -37.82 4.60 15.14
C HIS A 236 -36.56 5.41 14.80
N ILE A 237 -35.70 5.73 15.79
CA ILE A 237 -34.43 6.42 15.58
C ILE A 237 -33.29 5.45 15.84
N PHE A 238 -32.44 5.24 14.84
CA PHE A 238 -31.28 4.37 14.85
C PHE A 238 -30.00 5.21 14.76
N ALA A 239 -28.86 4.66 15.16
CA ALA A 239 -27.56 5.31 15.01
C ALA A 239 -26.46 4.30 14.67
N VAL A 240 -25.52 4.68 13.80
CA VAL A 240 -24.48 3.80 13.24
C VAL A 240 -23.14 4.53 13.01
N GLY A 241 -22.08 3.76 12.81
CA GLY A 241 -20.71 4.22 12.61
C GLY A 241 -20.12 4.86 13.85
N ASP A 242 -19.04 5.64 13.69
CA ASP A 242 -18.29 6.21 14.81
C ASP A 242 -19.13 6.99 15.85
N CYS A 243 -20.33 7.46 15.50
CA CYS A 243 -21.20 8.19 16.43
C CYS A 243 -21.84 7.30 17.53
N ILE A 244 -21.76 5.97 17.40
CA ILE A 244 -22.10 5.01 18.47
C ILE A 244 -20.87 4.41 19.16
N GLY A 245 -19.67 4.66 18.65
CA GLY A 245 -18.40 4.16 19.20
C GLY A 245 -17.73 3.10 18.33
N ALA A 246 -17.11 2.12 18.98
CA ALA A 246 -16.37 1.05 18.32
C ALA A 246 -17.31 -0.06 17.79
N PRO A 247 -16.91 -0.80 16.74
CA PRO A 247 -15.70 -0.63 15.93
C PRO A 247 -15.82 0.55 14.96
N SER A 248 -14.95 1.54 15.10
CA SER A 248 -14.96 2.80 14.34
C SER A 248 -14.09 2.70 13.08
N LEU A 249 -14.55 1.91 12.11
CA LEU A 249 -13.94 1.78 10.79
C LEU A 249 -14.96 2.16 9.71
N ALA A 250 -14.50 2.61 8.54
CA ALA A 250 -15.39 2.90 7.42
C ALA A 250 -16.15 1.65 6.94
N SER A 251 -15.47 0.51 6.86
CA SER A 251 -16.04 -0.79 6.45
C SER A 251 -17.10 -1.30 7.43
N THR A 252 -16.84 -1.22 8.74
CA THR A 252 -17.82 -1.59 9.77
C THR A 252 -19.00 -0.61 9.77
N SER A 253 -18.76 0.69 9.62
CA SER A 253 -19.82 1.71 9.52
C SER A 253 -20.77 1.47 8.34
N MET A 254 -20.24 1.08 7.16
CA MET A 254 -21.06 0.71 6.01
C MET A 254 -21.95 -0.50 6.29
N GLU A 255 -21.40 -1.54 6.92
CA GLU A 255 -22.14 -2.75 7.28
C GLU A 255 -23.17 -2.50 8.39
N GLN A 256 -22.84 -1.69 9.40
CA GLN A 256 -23.78 -1.22 10.42
C GLN A 256 -24.94 -0.44 9.77
N GLY A 257 -24.65 0.44 8.81
CA GLY A 257 -25.67 1.17 8.05
C GLY A 257 -26.59 0.24 7.25
N ARG A 258 -26.03 -0.81 6.62
CA ARG A 258 -26.82 -1.86 5.95
C ARG A 258 -27.70 -2.62 6.93
N LEU A 259 -27.15 -3.06 8.06
CA LEU A 259 -27.86 -3.81 9.10
C LEU A 259 -28.99 -2.98 9.73
N ALA A 260 -28.71 -1.75 10.17
CA ALA A 260 -29.70 -0.83 10.70
C ALA A 260 -30.84 -0.58 9.69
N SER A 261 -30.50 -0.44 8.40
CA SER A 261 -31.51 -0.34 7.34
C SER A 261 -32.33 -1.63 7.25
N CYS A 262 -31.73 -2.81 7.20
CA CYS A 262 -32.47 -4.08 7.20
C CYS A 262 -33.41 -4.18 8.42
N TYR A 263 -32.97 -3.78 9.62
CA TYR A 263 -33.80 -3.78 10.83
C TYR A 263 -34.91 -2.71 10.83
N MET A 264 -34.75 -1.57 10.15
CA MET A 264 -35.81 -0.55 10.03
C MET A 264 -37.05 -1.03 9.29
N TRP A 265 -36.86 -1.95 8.33
CA TRP A 265 -37.90 -2.49 7.44
C TRP A 265 -38.14 -4.00 7.63
N ASN A 266 -37.58 -4.62 8.67
CA ASN A 266 -37.93 -5.99 9.05
C ASN A 266 -39.16 -5.96 9.97
N GLU A 267 -40.29 -6.46 9.48
CA GLU A 267 -41.55 -6.52 10.22
C GLU A 267 -41.57 -7.71 11.22
N ASP A 268 -40.69 -8.70 11.06
CA ASP A 268 -40.53 -9.81 12.00
C ASP A 268 -39.45 -9.48 13.05
N GLU A 269 -39.88 -8.81 14.13
CA GLU A 269 -39.00 -8.48 15.26
C GLU A 269 -38.43 -9.73 15.97
N SER A 270 -39.03 -10.91 15.78
CA SER A 270 -38.72 -12.14 16.52
C SER A 270 -37.49 -12.90 16.01
N ASN A 271 -37.04 -12.62 14.78
CA ASN A 271 -35.98 -13.38 14.12
C ASN A 271 -34.73 -12.53 13.82
N ASP A 272 -33.94 -12.23 14.85
CA ASP A 272 -32.72 -11.40 14.75
C ASP A 272 -31.59 -12.05 13.90
N ASP A 273 -31.64 -13.38 13.72
CA ASP A 273 -30.70 -14.16 12.91
C ASP A 273 -31.05 -14.19 11.41
N SER A 274 -32.23 -13.69 11.02
CA SER A 274 -32.66 -13.61 9.60
C SER A 274 -31.75 -12.73 8.73
N ILE A 275 -31.01 -11.78 9.31
CA ILE A 275 -30.12 -10.86 8.59
C ILE A 275 -28.66 -11.33 8.77
N PRO A 276 -28.04 -11.93 7.74
CA PRO A 276 -26.67 -12.43 7.83
C PRO A 276 -25.66 -11.29 7.83
N SER A 277 -24.62 -11.41 8.67
CA SER A 277 -23.45 -10.53 8.69
C SER A 277 -22.29 -11.18 9.43
N GLN A 278 -21.08 -11.04 8.89
CA GLN A 278 -19.85 -11.43 9.58
C GLN A 278 -19.46 -10.45 10.70
N LEU A 279 -20.02 -9.23 10.72
CA LEU A 279 -19.75 -8.23 11.77
C LEU A 279 -20.17 -8.74 13.15
N LYS A 280 -21.27 -9.52 13.22
CA LYS A 280 -21.77 -10.18 14.44
C LYS A 280 -20.75 -11.13 15.09
N THR A 281 -19.75 -11.61 14.34
CA THR A 281 -18.74 -12.56 14.84
C THR A 281 -17.53 -11.89 15.51
N GLY A 282 -17.36 -10.57 15.36
CA GLY A 282 -16.12 -9.87 15.73
C GLY A 282 -14.93 -10.06 14.76
N ASN A 283 -15.00 -11.05 13.85
CA ASN A 283 -13.90 -11.42 12.94
C ASN A 283 -13.92 -10.61 11.63
N PHE A 284 -13.80 -9.29 11.75
CA PHE A 284 -13.61 -8.37 10.63
C PHE A 284 -12.16 -7.85 10.58
N PRO A 285 -11.63 -7.51 9.39
CA PRO A 285 -10.25 -7.10 9.23
C PRO A 285 -10.06 -5.63 9.65
N TYR A 286 -8.94 -5.37 10.30
CA TYR A 286 -8.40 -4.04 10.55
C TYR A 286 -7.29 -3.78 9.55
N GLY A 287 -7.36 -2.67 8.81
CA GLY A 287 -6.27 -2.17 7.98
C GLY A 287 -5.69 -0.89 8.59
N ILE A 288 -4.37 -0.79 8.64
CA ILE A 288 -3.63 0.38 9.11
C ILE A 288 -2.61 0.71 8.02
N TYR A 289 -2.77 1.86 7.37
CA TYR A 289 -1.99 2.23 6.17
C TYR A 289 -0.70 2.95 6.55
N THR A 290 0.02 2.37 7.52
CA THR A 290 1.41 2.73 7.81
C THR A 290 2.32 2.33 6.65
N ILE A 291 3.58 2.76 6.72
CA ILE A 291 4.65 2.22 5.86
C ILE A 291 5.66 1.53 6.78
N PRO A 292 5.80 0.18 6.71
CA PRO A 292 4.96 -0.77 5.98
C PRO A 292 3.51 -0.85 6.50
N GLU A 293 2.59 -1.32 5.65
CA GLU A 293 1.16 -1.49 5.99
C GLU A 293 1.01 -2.59 7.05
N ILE A 294 -0.02 -2.49 7.91
CA ILE A 294 -0.41 -3.53 8.86
C ILE A 294 -1.85 -3.96 8.57
N SER A 295 -2.12 -5.26 8.71
CA SER A 295 -3.50 -5.74 8.77
C SER A 295 -3.66 -6.96 9.66
N MET A 296 -4.83 -7.09 10.30
CA MET A 296 -5.13 -8.18 11.23
C MET A 296 -6.60 -8.59 11.23
N VAL A 297 -6.89 -9.83 11.60
CA VAL A 297 -8.24 -10.36 11.83
C VAL A 297 -8.20 -11.47 12.88
N GLY A 298 -9.22 -11.54 13.75
CA GLY A 298 -9.27 -12.49 14.87
C GLY A 298 -8.42 -12.05 16.07
N HIS A 299 -8.08 -13.00 16.94
CA HIS A 299 -7.39 -12.73 18.21
C HIS A 299 -5.90 -12.42 18.05
N THR A 300 -5.34 -11.62 18.96
CA THR A 300 -3.88 -11.43 19.15
C THR A 300 -3.31 -12.44 20.15
N GLU A 301 -1.98 -12.62 20.18
CA GLU A 301 -1.32 -13.46 21.21
C GLU A 301 -1.64 -12.96 22.64
N LYS A 302 -1.59 -11.65 22.84
CA LYS A 302 -1.91 -10.95 24.10
C LYS A 302 -3.32 -11.30 24.61
N GLN A 303 -4.30 -11.35 23.69
CA GLN A 303 -5.67 -11.76 24.01
C GLN A 303 -5.75 -13.24 24.39
N LEU A 304 -5.21 -14.15 23.57
CA LEU A 304 -5.26 -15.59 23.83
C LEU A 304 -4.57 -15.96 25.16
N THR A 305 -3.39 -15.36 25.42
CA THR A 305 -2.66 -15.49 26.69
C THR A 305 -3.49 -15.00 27.87
N SER A 306 -4.11 -13.82 27.77
CA SER A 306 -4.96 -13.26 28.85
C SER A 306 -6.21 -14.10 29.14
N GLN A 307 -6.72 -14.81 28.13
CA GLN A 307 -7.87 -15.72 28.22
C GLN A 307 -7.46 -17.15 28.59
N GLN A 308 -6.15 -17.41 28.78
CA GLN A 308 -5.57 -18.72 29.07
C GLN A 308 -5.91 -19.79 28.00
N ILE A 309 -6.11 -19.36 26.75
CA ILE A 309 -6.37 -20.25 25.61
C ILE A 309 -5.02 -20.76 25.10
N ASN A 310 -4.87 -22.07 24.97
CA ASN A 310 -3.67 -22.67 24.39
C ASN A 310 -3.62 -22.39 22.88
N TYR A 311 -2.49 -21.92 22.36
CA TYR A 311 -2.30 -21.60 20.95
C TYR A 311 -0.86 -21.87 20.50
N GLU A 312 -0.68 -22.06 19.20
CA GLU A 312 0.61 -22.15 18.54
C GLU A 312 0.69 -21.16 17.37
N ILE A 313 1.91 -20.90 16.89
CA ILE A 313 2.18 -19.83 15.92
C ILE A 313 2.83 -20.35 14.63
N GLY A 314 2.28 -19.94 13.49
CA GLY A 314 2.87 -20.13 12.17
C GLY A 314 3.32 -18.79 11.61
N VAL A 315 4.59 -18.65 11.23
CA VAL A 315 5.14 -17.39 10.69
C VAL A 315 5.80 -17.62 9.33
N ALA A 316 5.59 -16.68 8.41
CA ALA A 316 6.30 -16.55 7.14
C ALA A 316 6.87 -15.14 7.00
N LYS A 317 8.16 -15.01 6.71
CA LYS A 317 8.78 -13.71 6.44
C LYS A 317 8.74 -13.41 4.94
N TYR A 318 8.53 -12.16 4.57
CA TYR A 318 8.51 -11.74 3.16
C TYR A 318 9.88 -11.94 2.48
N SER A 319 10.96 -11.94 3.26
CA SER A 319 12.31 -12.32 2.82
C SER A 319 12.44 -13.82 2.44
N GLU A 320 11.52 -14.68 2.87
CA GLU A 320 11.43 -16.10 2.48
C GLU A 320 10.55 -16.31 1.22
N LEU A 321 9.82 -15.27 0.78
CA LEU A 321 8.90 -15.33 -0.34
C LEU A 321 9.52 -14.70 -1.60
N ALA A 322 9.45 -15.40 -2.73
CA ALA A 322 9.97 -14.87 -3.99
C ALA A 322 9.34 -13.53 -4.39
N LYS A 323 8.03 -13.33 -4.15
CA LYS A 323 7.37 -12.04 -4.40
C LYS A 323 7.85 -10.93 -3.46
N GLY A 324 8.14 -11.23 -2.19
CA GLY A 324 8.71 -10.25 -1.26
C GLY A 324 10.09 -9.79 -1.72
N GLN A 325 10.98 -10.76 -1.98
CA GLN A 325 12.31 -10.53 -2.55
C GLN A 325 12.28 -9.70 -3.85
N MET A 326 11.36 -10.02 -4.77
CA MET A 326 11.23 -9.32 -6.06
C MET A 326 10.74 -7.87 -5.94
N SER A 327 9.89 -7.58 -4.96
CA SER A 327 9.27 -6.25 -4.84
C SER A 327 10.21 -5.22 -4.21
N GLY A 328 11.29 -5.69 -3.57
CA GLY A 328 12.11 -4.84 -2.69
C GLY A 328 11.35 -4.43 -1.42
N ALA A 329 10.20 -5.05 -1.16
CA ALA A 329 9.44 -4.89 0.07
C ALA A 329 10.35 -5.19 1.27
N SER A 330 10.21 -4.41 2.33
CA SER A 330 11.08 -4.45 3.52
C SER A 330 11.36 -5.89 3.95
N ALA A 331 12.65 -6.21 4.18
CA ALA A 331 13.09 -7.57 4.54
C ALA A 331 12.40 -8.11 5.82
N ASP A 332 11.86 -7.18 6.60
CA ASP A 332 11.18 -7.36 7.88
C ASP A 332 9.66 -7.59 7.75
N GLY A 333 9.08 -7.59 6.55
CA GLY A 333 7.67 -7.94 6.34
C GLY A 333 7.37 -9.39 6.75
N MET A 334 6.19 -9.66 7.28
CA MET A 334 5.78 -10.98 7.77
C MET A 334 4.26 -11.20 7.74
N LEU A 335 3.87 -12.46 7.66
CA LEU A 335 2.52 -12.94 7.98
C LEU A 335 2.60 -13.98 9.10
N LYS A 336 1.66 -13.89 10.03
CA LYS A 336 1.56 -14.66 11.26
C LYS A 336 0.16 -15.24 11.41
N ILE A 337 0.07 -16.52 11.74
CA ILE A 337 -1.17 -17.26 11.96
C ILE A 337 -1.13 -17.80 13.40
N LEU A 338 -2.16 -17.48 14.18
CA LEU A 338 -2.39 -18.05 15.51
C LEU A 338 -3.44 -19.16 15.37
N PHE A 339 -3.18 -20.34 15.93
CA PHE A 339 -4.05 -21.51 15.75
C PHE A 339 -4.06 -22.43 16.98
N ASP A 340 -5.11 -23.22 17.12
CA ASP A 340 -5.22 -24.27 18.14
C ASP A 340 -4.30 -25.45 17.79
N PRO A 341 -3.31 -25.83 18.62
CA PRO A 341 -2.43 -26.96 18.35
C PRO A 341 -3.17 -28.31 18.21
N HIS A 342 -4.37 -28.46 18.79
CA HIS A 342 -5.15 -29.71 18.73
C HIS A 342 -6.08 -29.77 17.51
N SER A 343 -7.01 -28.81 17.35
CA SER A 343 -7.96 -28.81 16.22
C SER A 343 -7.42 -28.20 14.93
N LEU A 344 -6.25 -27.53 15.00
CA LEU A 344 -5.62 -26.77 13.92
C LEU A 344 -6.47 -25.62 13.38
N LYS A 345 -7.57 -25.25 14.04
CA LYS A 345 -8.40 -24.08 13.69
C LYS A 345 -7.65 -22.78 13.94
N LEU A 346 -7.88 -21.79 13.09
CA LEU A 346 -7.28 -20.47 13.23
C LEU A 346 -8.02 -19.64 14.29
N PHE A 347 -7.25 -18.99 15.17
CA PHE A 347 -7.74 -17.98 16.10
C PHE A 347 -7.53 -16.55 15.57
N GLY A 348 -6.49 -16.32 14.77
CA GLY A 348 -6.17 -15.01 14.22
C GLY A 348 -5.12 -15.06 13.12
N VAL A 349 -5.13 -14.05 12.26
CA VAL A 349 -4.10 -13.81 11.25
C VAL A 349 -3.68 -12.36 11.31
N HIS A 350 -2.38 -12.12 11.27
CA HIS A 350 -1.75 -10.80 11.38
C HIS A 350 -0.68 -10.66 10.32
N ALA A 351 -0.56 -9.50 9.69
CA ALA A 351 0.38 -9.23 8.62
C ALA A 351 0.95 -7.81 8.72
N ILE A 352 2.22 -7.68 8.35
CA ILE A 352 2.90 -6.40 8.15
C ILE A 352 3.80 -6.46 6.92
N GLY A 353 3.73 -5.45 6.06
CA GLY A 353 4.44 -5.42 4.78
C GLY A 353 3.58 -4.89 3.65
N GLU A 354 4.17 -4.76 2.46
CA GLU A 354 3.44 -4.39 1.22
C GLU A 354 2.23 -5.31 1.01
N GLY A 355 1.03 -4.76 0.80
CA GLY A 355 -0.18 -5.53 0.53
C GLY A 355 -0.71 -6.33 1.71
N ALA A 356 -0.32 -5.99 2.95
CA ALA A 356 -0.85 -6.65 4.15
C ALA A 356 -2.39 -6.57 4.20
N THR A 357 -2.96 -5.41 3.84
CA THR A 357 -4.42 -5.20 3.81
C THR A 357 -5.13 -5.97 2.68
N GLU A 358 -4.41 -6.38 1.63
CA GLU A 358 -4.99 -7.19 0.55
C GLU A 358 -5.00 -8.67 0.91
N ILE A 359 -3.88 -9.20 1.44
CA ILE A 359 -3.78 -10.63 1.73
C ILE A 359 -4.61 -11.05 2.95
N ILE A 360 -4.88 -10.14 3.89
CA ILE A 360 -5.61 -10.44 5.14
C ILE A 360 -6.98 -11.08 4.92
N HIS A 361 -7.65 -10.74 3.82
CA HIS A 361 -8.99 -11.21 3.49
C HIS A 361 -9.02 -12.74 3.28
N ILE A 362 -7.90 -13.36 2.91
CA ILE A 362 -7.76 -14.82 2.86
C ILE A 362 -7.89 -15.41 4.28
N GLY A 363 -7.24 -14.79 5.27
CA GLY A 363 -7.35 -15.15 6.68
C GLY A 363 -8.75 -14.90 7.24
N GLN A 364 -9.38 -13.78 6.86
CA GLN A 364 -10.76 -13.47 7.25
C GLN A 364 -11.73 -14.56 6.78
N VAL A 365 -11.66 -14.96 5.51
CA VAL A 365 -12.51 -16.02 4.95
C VAL A 365 -12.21 -17.36 5.60
N ALA A 366 -10.94 -17.69 5.85
CA ALA A 366 -10.56 -18.94 6.52
C ALA A 366 -11.12 -19.05 7.95
N ILE A 367 -11.04 -17.98 8.74
CA ILE A 367 -11.63 -17.92 10.10
C ILE A 367 -13.15 -18.02 10.01
N ALA A 368 -13.79 -17.24 9.14
CA ALA A 368 -15.26 -17.25 8.98
C ALA A 368 -15.82 -18.61 8.53
N MET A 369 -15.05 -19.37 7.75
CA MET A 369 -15.42 -20.73 7.31
C MET A 369 -14.94 -21.84 8.27
N GLY A 370 -14.29 -21.49 9.40
CA GLY A 370 -13.77 -22.47 10.36
C GLY A 370 -12.65 -23.36 9.80
N ALA A 371 -11.91 -22.88 8.81
CA ALA A 371 -10.83 -23.62 8.17
C ALA A 371 -9.64 -23.86 9.12
N THR A 372 -8.88 -24.91 8.83
CA THR A 372 -7.71 -25.32 9.61
C THR A 372 -6.40 -24.94 8.92
N LEU A 373 -5.30 -24.93 9.67
CA LEU A 373 -3.95 -24.67 9.18
C LEU A 373 -3.54 -25.63 8.04
N THR A 374 -4.08 -26.85 8.01
CA THR A 374 -3.84 -27.83 6.94
C THR A 374 -4.41 -27.41 5.59
N TYR A 375 -5.48 -26.60 5.55
CA TYR A 375 -5.96 -26.02 4.29
C TYR A 375 -4.85 -25.25 3.57
N PHE A 376 -4.10 -24.43 4.29
CA PHE A 376 -3.02 -23.64 3.71
C PHE A 376 -1.77 -24.45 3.35
N ARG A 377 -1.50 -25.54 4.08
CA ARG A 377 -0.48 -26.54 3.70
C ARG A 377 -0.82 -27.21 2.35
N ASP A 378 -2.09 -27.48 2.10
CA ASP A 378 -2.54 -28.27 0.95
C ASP A 378 -2.91 -27.40 -0.25
N ALA A 379 -3.38 -26.18 -0.03
CA ALA A 379 -3.79 -25.22 -1.06
C ALA A 379 -2.64 -24.82 -2.00
N VAL A 380 -2.94 -24.78 -3.30
CA VAL A 380 -2.02 -24.32 -4.34
C VAL A 380 -2.17 -22.82 -4.52
N PHE A 381 -1.09 -22.07 -4.28
CA PHE A 381 -1.02 -20.63 -4.53
C PHE A 381 -0.33 -20.36 -5.87
N ASN A 382 -0.76 -19.30 -6.56
CA ASN A 382 -0.04 -18.80 -7.74
C ASN A 382 1.37 -18.34 -7.36
N TYR A 383 2.38 -18.65 -8.17
CA TYR A 383 3.77 -18.28 -7.87
C TYR A 383 4.33 -17.35 -8.96
N PRO A 384 4.99 -16.24 -8.61
CA PRO A 384 5.22 -15.70 -7.26
C PRO A 384 4.05 -14.83 -6.77
N THR A 385 3.65 -14.96 -5.49
CA THR A 385 2.64 -14.09 -4.85
C THR A 385 2.92 -13.89 -3.36
N LEU A 386 2.39 -12.83 -2.74
CA LEU A 386 2.47 -12.64 -1.28
C LEU A 386 1.50 -13.56 -0.52
N ALA A 387 0.40 -13.99 -1.14
CA ALA A 387 -0.52 -14.97 -0.54
C ALA A 387 0.14 -16.34 -0.24
N GLU A 388 1.29 -16.66 -0.85
CA GLU A 388 2.11 -17.83 -0.52
C GLU A 388 2.58 -17.82 0.96
N ALA A 389 2.63 -16.63 1.59
CA ALA A 389 2.90 -16.47 3.02
C ALA A 389 2.02 -17.37 3.89
N TYR A 390 0.74 -17.59 3.53
CA TYR A 390 -0.15 -18.50 4.26
C TYR A 390 0.37 -19.94 4.26
N ARG A 391 0.87 -20.42 3.12
CA ARG A 391 1.42 -21.78 2.99
C ARG A 391 2.72 -21.94 3.76
N VAL A 392 3.61 -20.95 3.69
CA VAL A 392 4.88 -20.94 4.44
C VAL A 392 4.62 -20.88 5.95
N ALA A 393 3.68 -20.02 6.40
CA ALA A 393 3.31 -19.90 7.81
C ALA A 393 2.66 -21.18 8.33
N ALA A 394 1.80 -21.82 7.54
CA ALA A 394 1.21 -23.12 7.89
C ALA A 394 2.26 -24.24 8.00
N LEU A 395 3.23 -24.30 7.08
CA LEU A 395 4.34 -25.25 7.17
C LEU A 395 5.24 -24.97 8.38
N ASN A 396 5.47 -23.69 8.73
CA ASN A 396 6.20 -23.28 9.93
C ASN A 396 5.49 -23.77 11.20
N GLY A 397 4.19 -23.47 11.36
CA GLY A 397 3.40 -23.85 12.53
C GLY A 397 3.29 -25.37 12.70
N LEU A 398 2.96 -26.11 11.64
CA LEU A 398 2.92 -27.58 11.69
C LEU A 398 4.29 -28.21 11.99
N GLY A 399 5.38 -27.53 11.62
CA GLY A 399 6.75 -27.93 11.96
C GLY A 399 7.10 -27.78 13.43
N ARG A 400 6.39 -26.93 14.19
CA ARG A 400 6.56 -26.76 15.65
C ARG A 400 5.93 -27.91 16.43
N LEU A 401 4.68 -28.25 16.11
CA LEU A 401 3.95 -29.37 16.75
C LEU A 401 4.77 -30.66 16.73
N ARG A 402 5.30 -31.02 15.56
CA ARG A 402 6.13 -32.21 15.35
C ARG A 402 7.46 -32.22 16.12
N ARG A 403 7.89 -31.10 16.69
CA ARG A 403 9.07 -31.03 17.58
C ARG A 403 8.69 -31.25 19.04
N GLY A 404 7.42 -31.04 19.41
CA GLY A 404 6.87 -31.44 20.70
C GLY A 404 6.74 -32.96 20.80
N ASP A 405 6.09 -33.60 19.81
CA ASP A 405 5.85 -35.06 19.79
C ASP A 405 7.15 -35.92 19.85
N LEU A 406 8.32 -35.33 19.55
CA LEU A 406 9.61 -36.01 19.60
C LEU A 406 10.17 -36.23 21.03
N SER A 407 9.50 -35.75 22.09
CA SER A 407 9.88 -36.11 23.47
C SER A 407 9.25 -37.41 23.96
N ASP A 408 8.12 -37.83 23.39
CA ASP A 408 7.25 -38.83 24.02
C ASP A 408 7.24 -40.19 23.28
N ASP A 409 7.65 -40.23 22.00
CA ASP A 409 7.70 -41.45 21.17
C ASP A 409 9.13 -41.84 20.74
N VAL A 410 10.00 -42.11 21.72
CA VAL A 410 11.30 -42.77 21.49
C VAL A 410 11.19 -44.28 21.77
N ASP A 411 10.23 -44.98 21.14
CA ASP A 411 10.28 -46.45 21.02
C ASP A 411 9.27 -47.15 20.05
N SER A 412 8.90 -46.58 18.88
CA SER A 412 8.25 -47.42 17.83
C SER A 412 8.26 -46.91 16.37
N TYR A 413 9.41 -46.79 15.71
CA TYR A 413 9.46 -46.89 14.23
C TYR A 413 10.69 -47.66 13.71
N PRO A 414 10.52 -48.75 12.94
CA PRO A 414 11.64 -49.52 12.39
C PRO A 414 12.29 -48.80 11.21
N LEU A 415 13.19 -47.87 11.50
CA LEU A 415 13.99 -47.12 10.51
C LEU A 415 15.14 -47.97 9.93
N ALA A 416 14.79 -49.18 9.47
CA ALA A 416 15.70 -50.24 9.04
C ALA A 416 15.39 -50.76 7.61
N ALA A 417 14.90 -49.90 6.71
CA ALA A 417 14.61 -50.28 5.32
C ALA A 417 14.97 -49.24 4.23
N VAL A 418 15.49 -48.04 4.56
CA VAL A 418 15.95 -47.04 3.56
C VAL A 418 17.27 -46.38 3.99
N THR A 419 18.19 -47.14 4.58
CA THR A 419 19.47 -46.65 5.12
C THR A 419 20.63 -47.61 4.81
N LYS A 420 20.72 -48.07 3.55
CA LYS A 420 21.94 -48.65 2.96
C LYS A 420 22.42 -47.89 1.72
N ASN A 421 22.53 -46.57 1.87
CA ASN A 421 23.58 -45.73 1.29
C ASN A 421 23.45 -44.31 1.85
N ARG A 422 24.58 -43.62 2.05
CA ARG A 422 24.68 -42.25 2.64
C ARG A 422 24.35 -42.11 4.13
N LYS A 423 25.15 -42.77 4.97
CA LYS A 423 25.55 -42.22 6.29
C LYS A 423 27.06 -42.36 6.49
N SER A 424 27.80 -41.46 5.85
CA SER A 424 29.11 -40.96 6.29
C SER A 424 29.16 -39.47 5.94
N GLU A 425 29.94 -38.68 6.70
CA GLU A 425 30.32 -37.29 6.37
C GLU A 425 29.19 -36.24 6.34
N TYR A 426 28.45 -36.07 7.43
CA TYR A 426 27.88 -34.74 7.81
C TYR A 426 27.92 -34.53 9.33
N SER A 427 29.10 -34.68 9.91
CA SER A 427 29.47 -34.05 11.18
C SER A 427 30.96 -33.73 11.17
N THR A 428 31.32 -32.52 11.58
CA THR A 428 32.70 -32.06 11.81
C THR A 428 33.59 -31.93 10.55
N GLU A 429 33.28 -30.98 9.65
CA GLU A 429 34.33 -30.28 8.89
C GLU A 429 33.94 -28.85 8.46
N PHE A 430 33.72 -27.97 9.45
CA PHE A 430 33.81 -26.52 9.23
C PHE A 430 35.30 -26.15 9.11
N ARG A 431 35.86 -26.32 7.90
CA ARG A 431 37.31 -26.23 7.67
C ARG A 431 37.62 -25.45 6.39
N LEU A 432 37.93 -24.16 6.56
CA LEU A 432 38.75 -23.30 5.69
C LEU A 432 38.88 -23.74 4.21
N MET A 433 37.81 -23.57 3.40
CA MET A 433 37.95 -23.64 1.95
C MET A 433 38.34 -22.26 1.39
N LYS A 434 39.59 -22.14 0.93
CA LYS A 434 39.96 -21.06 0.00
C LYS A 434 39.09 -21.19 -1.25
N ALA A 435 38.45 -20.11 -1.68
CA ALA A 435 37.65 -20.11 -2.90
C ALA A 435 38.51 -20.55 -4.10
N SER A 436 38.09 -21.64 -4.75
CA SER A 436 38.72 -22.10 -5.99
C SER A 436 38.50 -21.08 -7.10
N THR A 437 39.53 -20.83 -7.91
CA THR A 437 39.49 -19.92 -9.06
C THR A 437 38.46 -20.32 -10.12
N ASP A 438 37.96 -21.55 -10.08
CA ASP A 438 36.97 -22.10 -11.02
C ASP A 438 35.51 -22.06 -10.50
N GLN A 439 35.27 -21.51 -9.30
CA GLN A 439 33.92 -21.39 -8.75
C GLN A 439 33.05 -20.45 -9.60
N VAL A 440 31.89 -20.91 -10.06
CA VAL A 440 30.94 -20.05 -10.77
C VAL A 440 30.15 -19.20 -9.78
N LEU A 441 30.28 -17.87 -9.90
CA LEU A 441 29.62 -16.87 -9.06
C LEU A 441 28.22 -16.51 -9.58
N ARG A 442 28.00 -16.55 -10.90
CA ARG A 442 26.71 -16.32 -11.55
C ARG A 442 26.67 -16.91 -12.97
N LYS A 443 25.48 -17.33 -13.40
CA LYS A 443 25.15 -17.57 -14.81
C LYS A 443 23.85 -16.84 -15.18
N GLY A 444 23.61 -16.61 -16.47
CA GLY A 444 22.35 -16.07 -16.97
C GLY A 444 22.51 -15.25 -18.25
N VAL A 445 21.41 -14.65 -18.74
CA VAL A 445 21.43 -13.89 -19.99
C VAL A 445 21.77 -12.42 -19.73
N LEU A 446 22.61 -11.84 -20.59
CA LEU A 446 22.75 -10.40 -20.76
C LEU A 446 22.79 -10.05 -22.25
N PHE A 447 22.32 -8.85 -22.58
CA PHE A 447 22.43 -8.29 -23.92
C PHE A 447 23.80 -7.62 -24.07
N LYS A 448 24.64 -8.12 -24.98
CA LYS A 448 25.95 -7.52 -25.31
C LYS A 448 25.82 -6.56 -26.49
N LYS A 449 26.44 -5.36 -26.41
CA LYS A 449 26.57 -4.44 -27.56
C LYS A 449 27.51 -5.03 -28.62
N GLY A 450 27.05 -5.14 -29.86
CA GLY A 450 27.86 -5.65 -30.97
C GLY A 450 29.00 -4.70 -31.37
N SER A 451 30.14 -5.27 -31.77
CA SER A 451 31.32 -4.53 -32.25
C SER A 451 31.23 -4.10 -33.72
N GLY A 452 30.53 -4.87 -34.56
CA GLY A 452 30.38 -4.58 -35.99
C GLY A 452 29.36 -3.49 -36.32
N HIS A 453 29.57 -2.82 -37.45
CA HIS A 453 28.58 -1.94 -38.06
C HIS A 453 27.55 -2.78 -38.82
N GLY A 454 26.28 -2.72 -38.43
CA GLY A 454 25.20 -3.26 -39.27
C GLY A 454 25.06 -2.47 -40.58
N PRO A 455 24.23 -2.92 -41.54
CA PRO A 455 24.07 -2.26 -42.86
C PRO A 455 23.56 -0.82 -42.82
N PHE A 456 23.18 -0.30 -41.64
CA PHE A 456 22.78 1.10 -41.40
C PHE A 456 23.61 1.76 -40.28
N GLY A 457 24.86 1.31 -40.06
CA GLY A 457 25.78 1.86 -39.05
C GLY A 457 25.41 1.58 -37.58
N ARG A 458 24.23 1.02 -37.30
CA ARG A 458 23.75 0.75 -35.94
C ARG A 458 24.43 -0.49 -35.32
N LYS A 459 24.95 -0.32 -34.11
CA LYS A 459 25.47 -1.42 -33.27
C LYS A 459 24.31 -2.07 -32.54
N ASN A 460 23.91 -3.27 -32.97
CA ASN A 460 22.79 -4.00 -32.36
C ASN A 460 23.22 -4.70 -31.06
N TRP A 461 22.32 -4.70 -30.07
CA TRP A 461 22.41 -5.51 -28.87
C TRP A 461 22.04 -6.96 -29.19
N LYS A 462 22.81 -7.94 -28.70
CA LYS A 462 22.57 -9.37 -28.92
C LYS A 462 22.51 -10.11 -27.57
N PRO A 463 21.48 -10.91 -27.28
CA PRO A 463 21.47 -11.73 -26.08
C PRO A 463 22.61 -12.76 -26.13
N ARG A 464 23.25 -12.99 -25.00
CA ARG A 464 24.30 -13.98 -24.78
C ARG A 464 24.13 -14.57 -23.40
N TYR A 465 24.44 -15.85 -23.25
CA TYR A 465 24.50 -16.50 -21.94
C TYR A 465 25.89 -16.26 -21.34
N PHE A 466 25.97 -15.68 -20.15
CA PHE A 466 27.20 -15.34 -19.46
C PHE A 466 27.45 -16.30 -18.30
N VAL A 467 28.73 -16.59 -18.05
CA VAL A 467 29.22 -17.35 -16.89
C VAL A 467 30.32 -16.53 -16.23
N LEU A 468 30.09 -16.12 -14.99
CA LEU A 468 31.03 -15.34 -14.18
C LEU A 468 31.73 -16.24 -13.17
N ARG A 469 33.06 -16.20 -13.16
CA ARG A 469 33.97 -16.74 -12.14
C ARG A 469 34.75 -15.58 -11.50
N PRO A 470 35.52 -15.78 -10.41
CA PRO A 470 36.33 -14.70 -9.82
C PRO A 470 37.18 -13.95 -10.85
N HIS A 471 37.93 -14.69 -11.68
CA HIS A 471 38.91 -14.09 -12.60
C HIS A 471 38.42 -13.96 -14.05
N THR A 472 37.32 -14.62 -14.45
CA THR A 472 36.88 -14.64 -15.85
C THR A 472 35.38 -14.46 -16.04
N LEU A 473 35.01 -13.76 -17.11
CA LEU A 473 33.63 -13.63 -17.60
C LEU A 473 33.52 -14.20 -19.03
N SER A 474 33.11 -15.46 -19.12
CA SER A 474 32.88 -16.17 -20.38
C SER A 474 31.46 -15.92 -20.90
N TYR A 475 31.25 -15.84 -22.22
CA TYR A 475 29.91 -15.73 -22.79
C TYR A 475 29.69 -16.52 -24.09
N TYR A 476 28.51 -17.12 -24.20
CA TYR A 476 28.10 -18.13 -25.19
C TYR A 476 26.89 -17.65 -26.00
N THR A 477 26.58 -18.31 -27.13
CA THR A 477 25.37 -17.96 -27.93
C THR A 477 24.07 -18.16 -27.16
N PHE A 478 24.01 -19.23 -26.39
CA PHE A 478 22.95 -19.69 -25.49
C PHE A 478 23.64 -20.63 -24.46
N GLU A 479 22.89 -21.21 -23.51
CA GLU A 479 23.45 -21.99 -22.38
C GLU A 479 24.39 -23.12 -22.82
N ASP A 480 23.94 -24.00 -23.72
CA ASP A 480 24.74 -25.07 -24.33
C ASP A 480 25.43 -24.64 -25.65
N GLY A 481 25.66 -23.33 -25.81
CA GLY A 481 26.11 -22.73 -27.06
C GLY A 481 27.63 -22.67 -27.25
N GLU A 482 28.06 -22.29 -28.45
CA GLU A 482 29.48 -22.00 -28.71
C GLU A 482 29.95 -20.79 -27.89
N LEU A 483 31.15 -20.89 -27.31
CA LEU A 483 31.84 -19.76 -26.68
C LEU A 483 32.06 -18.64 -27.71
N LYS A 484 31.58 -17.44 -27.41
CA LYS A 484 31.76 -16.22 -28.24
C LYS A 484 32.74 -15.22 -27.66
N GLY A 485 33.38 -15.59 -26.56
CA GLY A 485 34.58 -14.95 -26.03
C GLY A 485 34.58 -14.93 -24.51
N GLU A 486 35.74 -14.58 -23.97
CA GLU A 486 36.01 -14.47 -22.55
C GLU A 486 36.54 -13.07 -22.24
N LEU A 487 36.46 -12.64 -20.99
CA LEU A 487 37.05 -11.40 -20.52
C LEU A 487 37.80 -11.73 -19.24
N ASP A 488 39.12 -11.51 -19.23
CA ASP A 488 39.88 -11.52 -17.99
C ASP A 488 39.46 -10.31 -17.14
N ILE A 489 39.06 -10.59 -15.90
CA ILE A 489 38.67 -9.60 -14.90
C ILE A 489 39.52 -9.71 -13.62
N SER A 490 40.59 -10.52 -13.63
CA SER A 490 41.52 -10.73 -12.51
C SER A 490 42.14 -9.44 -11.97
N SER A 491 42.28 -8.41 -12.83
CA SER A 491 42.82 -7.09 -12.51
C SER A 491 41.75 -6.00 -12.30
N CYS A 492 40.46 -6.35 -12.33
CA CYS A 492 39.36 -5.40 -12.13
C CYS A 492 39.05 -5.19 -10.64
N ASP A 493 38.92 -3.93 -10.25
CA ASP A 493 38.37 -3.48 -8.97
C ASP A 493 36.94 -2.91 -9.15
N GLU A 494 36.35 -2.33 -8.09
CA GLU A 494 35.02 -1.71 -8.18
C GLU A 494 34.94 -0.53 -9.16
N THR A 495 36.07 0.13 -9.47
CA THR A 495 36.14 1.25 -10.43
C THR A 495 36.07 0.79 -11.89
N ALA A 496 36.32 -0.49 -12.16
CA ALA A 496 36.18 -1.08 -13.49
C ALA A 496 34.71 -1.11 -13.98
N LEU A 497 33.72 -0.89 -13.11
CA LEU A 497 32.30 -0.98 -13.45
C LEU A 497 31.65 0.41 -13.63
N GLU A 498 31.37 0.80 -14.87
CA GLU A 498 30.70 2.06 -15.19
C GLU A 498 29.20 1.83 -15.42
N ILE A 499 28.35 2.44 -14.59
CA ILE A 499 26.89 2.33 -14.70
C ILE A 499 26.33 3.43 -15.61
N MET A 500 25.39 3.08 -16.49
CA MET A 500 24.78 3.97 -17.49
C MET A 500 25.79 4.75 -18.37
N PRO A 501 26.70 4.05 -19.08
CA PRO A 501 27.79 4.66 -19.84
C PRO A 501 27.32 5.61 -20.96
N ALA A 502 28.01 6.75 -21.08
CA ALA A 502 27.61 7.86 -21.97
C ALA A 502 27.64 7.50 -23.47
N ASP A 503 28.49 6.57 -23.91
CA ASP A 503 28.56 6.07 -25.29
C ASP A 503 27.38 5.14 -25.66
N SER A 504 26.47 4.89 -24.73
CA SER A 504 25.33 4.00 -24.90
C SER A 504 24.11 4.74 -25.46
N MET A 505 24.11 5.03 -26.75
CA MET A 505 22.91 5.57 -27.43
C MET A 505 21.70 4.61 -27.31
N LYS A 506 20.49 5.17 -27.22
CA LYS A 506 19.24 4.41 -27.09
C LYS A 506 18.77 3.92 -28.46
N THR A 507 19.17 2.71 -28.85
CA THR A 507 18.84 2.12 -30.16
C THR A 507 17.47 1.42 -30.15
N GLY A 508 16.41 2.19 -30.40
CA GLY A 508 15.06 1.66 -30.69
C GLY A 508 14.14 1.49 -29.49
N SER A 509 12.98 0.87 -29.74
CA SER A 509 11.83 0.75 -28.85
C SER A 509 11.80 -0.52 -27.97
N SER A 510 12.84 -1.35 -28.00
CA SER A 510 12.92 -2.54 -27.12
C SER A 510 13.19 -2.15 -25.67
N ALA A 511 12.35 -2.65 -24.76
CA ALA A 511 12.46 -2.40 -23.32
C ALA A 511 13.81 -2.89 -22.71
N SER A 512 14.45 -3.88 -23.35
CA SER A 512 15.66 -4.56 -22.86
C SER A 512 16.97 -3.75 -22.89
N THR A 513 16.89 -2.42 -22.90
CA THR A 513 18.08 -1.55 -23.01
C THR A 513 18.04 -0.33 -22.09
N ILE A 514 17.27 -0.33 -21.01
CA ILE A 514 17.30 0.76 -20.01
C ILE A 514 18.47 0.56 -19.03
N TRP A 515 18.71 -0.68 -18.60
CA TRP A 515 19.67 -1.04 -17.56
C TRP A 515 20.98 -1.49 -18.19
N ARG A 516 22.07 -0.74 -17.99
CA ARG A 516 23.35 -0.92 -18.70
C ARG A 516 24.56 -0.67 -17.81
N VAL A 517 25.60 -1.48 -18.01
CA VAL A 517 26.93 -1.25 -17.43
C VAL A 517 28.03 -1.48 -18.47
N ALA A 518 29.17 -0.82 -18.29
CA ALA A 518 30.43 -1.15 -18.93
C ALA A 518 31.35 -1.84 -17.93
N ILE A 519 31.98 -2.94 -18.35
CA ILE A 519 33.09 -3.56 -17.63
C ILE A 519 34.37 -3.13 -18.34
N ASN A 520 35.14 -2.24 -17.70
CA ASN A 520 36.39 -1.66 -18.20
C ASN A 520 37.59 -2.53 -17.81
N ALA A 521 37.61 -3.77 -18.31
CA ALA A 521 38.76 -4.66 -18.11
C ALA A 521 39.95 -4.26 -18.99
N ALA A 522 41.17 -4.63 -18.57
CA ALA A 522 42.43 -4.25 -19.22
C ALA A 522 42.49 -4.58 -20.72
N GLU A 523 41.92 -5.72 -21.14
CA GLU A 523 41.90 -6.12 -22.55
C GLU A 523 40.89 -5.34 -23.40
N ARG A 524 39.72 -5.01 -22.84
CA ARG A 524 38.60 -4.36 -23.54
C ARG A 524 37.46 -3.92 -22.62
N ARG A 525 36.86 -2.78 -22.97
CA ARG A 525 35.56 -2.32 -22.47
C ARG A 525 34.42 -3.19 -23.03
N LEU A 526 33.68 -3.88 -22.16
CA LEU A 526 32.52 -4.70 -22.52
C LEU A 526 31.22 -4.03 -22.08
N LEU A 527 30.34 -3.68 -23.03
CA LEU A 527 29.00 -3.13 -22.74
C LEU A 527 27.94 -4.24 -22.65
N VAL A 528 27.27 -4.33 -21.51
CA VAL A 528 26.17 -5.27 -21.26
C VAL A 528 24.93 -4.55 -20.76
N ALA A 529 23.76 -5.14 -21.03
CA ALA A 529 22.46 -4.65 -20.60
C ALA A 529 21.58 -5.82 -20.13
N ALA A 530 20.65 -5.53 -19.21
CA ALA A 530 19.70 -6.49 -18.67
C ALA A 530 18.26 -6.14 -19.11
N SER A 531 17.36 -7.11 -19.01
CA SER A 531 15.94 -6.91 -19.32
C SER A 531 15.22 -6.05 -18.26
N THR A 532 15.67 -6.10 -17.00
CA THR A 532 15.07 -5.42 -15.85
C THR A 532 16.13 -4.79 -14.92
N GLU A 533 15.71 -3.86 -14.04
CA GLU A 533 16.56 -3.24 -13.03
C GLU A 533 17.12 -4.28 -12.04
N MET A 534 16.22 -5.13 -11.54
CA MET A 534 16.54 -6.22 -10.60
C MET A 534 17.56 -7.20 -11.18
N GLU A 535 17.42 -7.58 -12.46
CA GLU A 535 18.40 -8.43 -13.14
C GLU A 535 19.77 -7.75 -13.22
N MET A 536 19.82 -6.45 -13.54
CA MET A 536 21.08 -5.70 -13.57
C MET A 536 21.73 -5.59 -12.19
N ASN A 537 20.96 -5.24 -11.15
CA ASN A 537 21.49 -5.10 -9.79
C ASN A 537 22.17 -6.41 -9.31
N ASN A 538 21.51 -7.56 -9.50
CA ASN A 538 22.07 -8.85 -9.11
C ASN A 538 23.30 -9.25 -9.96
N TRP A 539 23.40 -8.80 -11.22
CA TRP A 539 24.64 -8.91 -12.00
C TRP A 539 25.75 -8.01 -11.44
N VAL A 540 25.45 -6.75 -11.10
CA VAL A 540 26.38 -5.80 -10.47
C VAL A 540 26.94 -6.36 -9.16
N ASP A 541 26.09 -6.86 -8.27
CA ASP A 541 26.50 -7.44 -6.98
C ASP A 541 27.50 -8.58 -7.15
N LYS A 542 27.30 -9.44 -8.16
CA LYS A 542 28.21 -10.56 -8.44
C LYS A 542 29.50 -10.12 -9.15
N PHE A 543 29.49 -9.06 -9.94
CA PHE A 543 30.73 -8.44 -10.44
C PHE A 543 31.55 -7.83 -9.29
N LEU A 544 30.93 -7.07 -8.39
CA LEU A 544 31.61 -6.50 -7.22
C LEU A 544 32.17 -7.61 -6.29
N LEU A 545 31.44 -8.71 -6.11
CA LEU A 545 31.93 -9.89 -5.40
C LEU A 545 33.19 -10.48 -6.07
N ALA A 546 33.20 -10.63 -7.40
CA ALA A 546 34.36 -11.10 -8.14
C ALA A 546 35.58 -10.18 -7.95
N PHE A 547 35.38 -8.85 -8.06
CA PHE A 547 36.45 -7.86 -7.90
C PHE A 547 37.02 -7.81 -6.47
N ARG A 548 36.19 -8.03 -5.45
CA ARG A 548 36.65 -8.14 -4.04
C ARG A 548 37.48 -9.40 -3.80
N ILE A 549 37.08 -10.54 -4.39
CA ILE A 549 37.88 -11.78 -4.36
C ILE A 549 39.23 -11.55 -5.07
N ASN A 550 39.23 -10.87 -6.22
CA ASN A 550 40.46 -10.54 -6.97
C ASN A 550 41.40 -9.60 -6.20
N SER A 551 40.83 -8.73 -5.35
CA SER A 551 41.57 -7.84 -4.44
C SER A 551 42.13 -8.54 -3.20
N GLY A 552 41.99 -9.87 -3.08
CA GLY A 552 42.54 -10.67 -1.98
C GLY A 552 41.69 -10.73 -0.70
N MET A 553 40.44 -10.27 -0.74
CA MET A 553 39.51 -10.29 0.38
C MET A 553 38.96 -11.72 0.60
N SER A 554 38.94 -12.23 1.83
CA SER A 554 38.45 -13.59 2.09
C SER A 554 36.92 -13.66 2.02
N LEU A 555 36.35 -14.83 1.67
CA LEU A 555 34.89 -14.97 1.57
C LEU A 555 34.18 -14.68 2.92
N ASP A 556 34.85 -15.01 4.04
CA ASP A 556 34.38 -14.74 5.41
C ASP A 556 34.35 -13.24 5.77
N GLN A 557 35.08 -12.39 5.03
CA GLN A 557 35.01 -10.92 5.16
C GLN A 557 33.89 -10.32 4.28
N VAL A 558 33.28 -11.11 3.39
CA VAL A 558 32.27 -10.65 2.41
C VAL A 558 30.86 -11.18 2.75
N LEU A 559 30.74 -12.09 3.70
CA LEU A 559 29.48 -12.50 4.33
C LEU A 559 29.40 -11.94 5.77
N PRO A 560 28.63 -10.87 6.04
CA PRO A 560 28.57 -10.30 7.38
C PRO A 560 27.68 -11.15 8.30
N ASP A 561 28.30 -11.80 9.28
CA ASP A 561 27.77 -11.70 10.64
C ASP A 561 27.84 -10.23 11.06
N THR A 562 26.75 -9.69 11.59
CA THR A 562 26.57 -8.28 12.01
C THR A 562 26.65 -7.23 10.88
N PHE A 563 25.48 -6.79 10.39
CA PHE A 563 25.36 -5.54 9.62
C PHE A 563 25.44 -4.32 10.55
N SER A 564 26.65 -3.94 10.95
CA SER A 564 26.94 -2.66 11.58
C SER A 564 27.44 -1.64 10.54
N GLN A 565 26.72 -0.53 10.43
CA GLN A 565 27.15 0.75 9.84
C GLN A 565 28.15 0.72 8.66
N ASN A 566 27.70 0.32 7.47
CA ASN A 566 27.83 1.09 6.23
C ASN A 566 27.09 0.37 5.09
N SER A 567 26.35 1.11 4.26
CA SER A 567 25.43 0.52 3.27
C SER A 567 26.15 -0.21 2.14
N PRO A 568 25.63 -1.35 1.63
CA PRO A 568 26.07 -1.89 0.35
C PRO A 568 25.76 -0.89 -0.78
N PRO A 569 26.62 -0.77 -1.81
CA PRO A 569 26.43 0.20 -2.88
C PRO A 569 25.35 -0.24 -3.87
N VAL A 570 24.11 0.16 -3.63
CA VAL A 570 23.05 0.17 -4.65
C VAL A 570 23.41 1.20 -5.73
N ILE A 571 22.98 1.01 -6.99
CA ILE A 571 23.20 1.94 -8.13
C ILE A 571 22.85 3.42 -7.80
N ARG A 572 21.98 3.67 -6.82
CA ARG A 572 21.62 5.01 -6.33
C ARG A 572 22.73 5.73 -5.53
N ASN A 573 23.78 5.04 -5.07
CA ASN A 573 24.75 5.58 -4.10
C ASN A 573 26.02 6.20 -4.73
N PHE A 574 26.23 6.14 -6.05
CA PHE A 574 27.45 6.63 -6.73
C PHE A 574 27.26 7.93 -7.53
N GLN A 575 26.47 8.90 -7.04
CA GLN A 575 26.24 10.18 -7.74
C GLN A 575 27.14 11.37 -7.31
N ASN A 576 28.12 11.19 -6.41
CA ASN A 576 28.96 12.30 -5.92
C ASN A 576 30.48 11.98 -5.94
N PHE A 577 31.07 11.82 -7.13
CA PHE A 577 32.51 12.11 -7.35
C PHE A 577 32.76 12.54 -8.81
N SER A 578 32.42 13.79 -9.12
CA SER A 578 32.78 14.43 -10.40
C SER A 578 33.17 15.91 -10.22
N SER A 579 33.94 16.22 -9.18
CA SER A 579 34.67 17.49 -9.08
C SER A 579 35.90 17.39 -8.17
N HIS A 580 37.04 16.98 -8.74
CA HIS A 580 38.28 17.77 -8.80
C HIS A 580 39.45 16.94 -9.37
N ASN A 581 40.38 17.62 -10.03
CA ASN A 581 41.69 17.16 -10.52
C ASN A 581 41.70 16.07 -11.61
N ILE A 582 41.87 16.50 -12.86
CA ILE A 582 43.14 16.38 -13.60
C ILE A 582 43.20 17.51 -14.63
N HIS A 583 44.24 18.33 -14.58
CA HIS A 583 45.11 18.68 -15.71
C HIS A 583 46.41 19.24 -15.10
N GLY A 584 47.54 18.59 -15.39
CA GLY A 584 48.81 18.89 -14.73
C GLY A 584 49.87 19.49 -15.65
N ARG A 585 50.93 19.98 -15.01
CA ARG A 585 52.23 20.44 -15.55
C ARG A 585 52.35 21.89 -16.05
N ARG A 586 53.07 22.68 -15.23
CA ARG A 586 54.12 23.66 -15.55
C ARG A 586 54.08 24.38 -16.92
N SER A 587 53.89 25.70 -16.88
CA SER A 587 54.93 26.64 -17.34
C SER A 587 54.80 27.99 -16.62
N THR A 588 55.87 28.80 -16.68
CA THR A 588 56.06 30.09 -16.01
C THR A 588 55.37 31.26 -16.72
N GLY A 589 54.99 32.31 -15.97
CA GLY A 589 54.71 33.63 -16.54
C GLY A 589 53.80 34.50 -15.66
N ASP A 590 54.35 35.58 -15.10
CA ASP A 590 53.58 36.66 -14.47
C ASP A 590 52.73 37.42 -15.51
N ILE A 591 51.66 38.08 -15.04
CA ILE A 591 51.39 39.54 -15.17
C ILE A 591 49.89 39.84 -14.98
N ARG A 592 49.61 40.91 -14.21
CA ARG A 592 48.27 41.50 -13.99
C ARG A 592 47.77 42.22 -15.25
N TYR A 593 46.46 42.49 -15.38
CA TYR A 593 45.92 43.86 -15.46
C TYR A 593 44.38 43.89 -15.47
N THR A 594 43.82 45.09 -15.41
CA THR A 594 42.48 45.43 -14.91
C THR A 594 41.77 46.44 -15.81
N VAL A 595 40.42 46.37 -15.81
CA VAL A 595 39.47 47.51 -15.84
C VAL A 595 39.22 48.27 -17.17
N GLU A 596 37.91 48.36 -17.50
CA GLU A 596 37.11 49.43 -18.20
C GLU A 596 37.68 50.13 -19.47
N SER A 597 36.91 50.33 -20.55
CA SER A 597 35.81 51.32 -20.59
C SER A 597 35.11 51.40 -21.97
N GLU A 598 33.86 51.88 -21.99
CA GLU A 598 33.09 52.36 -23.16
C GLU A 598 33.39 53.88 -23.39
N PRO A 599 33.16 54.52 -24.58
CA PRO A 599 31.78 54.82 -25.06
C PRO A 599 31.51 55.24 -26.56
N LYS A 600 30.20 55.32 -26.90
CA LYS A 600 29.48 56.28 -27.81
C LYS A 600 29.76 56.41 -29.34
N GLY A 601 28.72 56.10 -30.16
CA GLY A 601 27.82 57.13 -30.74
C GLY A 601 27.76 57.46 -32.26
N SER A 602 26.56 57.25 -32.88
CA SER A 602 25.93 58.05 -34.01
C SER A 602 26.63 58.12 -35.42
N ASP A 603 25.99 58.29 -36.59
CA ASP A 603 24.57 58.40 -37.02
C ASP A 603 24.40 58.18 -38.57
N MET A 604 23.17 57.95 -39.06
CA MET A 604 22.62 58.32 -40.42
C MET A 604 23.27 57.81 -41.76
N LYS A 605 22.59 57.58 -42.92
CA LYS A 605 21.16 57.56 -43.35
C LYS A 605 21.01 56.99 -44.81
N ARG A 606 19.76 56.69 -45.26
CA ARG A 606 19.26 56.43 -46.66
C ARG A 606 19.64 55.05 -47.27
N HIS A 607 18.84 54.30 -48.05
CA HIS A 607 17.45 54.33 -48.59
C HIS A 607 17.12 52.88 -49.12
N SER A 608 15.91 52.39 -49.44
CA SER A 608 14.51 52.65 -49.00
C SER A 608 13.50 51.73 -49.76
N ILE A 609 12.46 51.18 -49.10
CA ILE A 609 11.21 50.58 -49.69
C ILE A 609 11.41 49.25 -50.48
N ALA A 610 10.67 48.14 -50.34
CA ALA A 610 9.55 47.61 -49.52
C ALA A 610 9.84 46.10 -49.23
N ALA A 611 9.20 45.35 -48.34
CA ALA A 611 7.83 45.45 -47.81
C ALA A 611 7.68 44.97 -46.35
N GLN A 612 6.70 45.54 -45.67
CA GLN A 612 6.00 44.98 -44.49
C GLN A 612 4.94 43.98 -45.01
N SER A 613 4.43 42.98 -44.28
CA SER A 613 4.52 42.58 -42.87
C SER A 613 3.98 41.15 -42.72
N GLU A 614 4.47 40.34 -41.77
CA GLU A 614 3.59 39.51 -40.93
C GLU A 614 4.28 39.02 -39.63
N CYS A 615 3.45 38.78 -38.61
CA CYS A 615 3.77 38.83 -37.17
C CYS A 615 4.62 37.71 -36.55
N HIS A 616 5.09 38.00 -35.33
CA HIS A 616 5.51 37.01 -34.33
C HIS A 616 4.31 36.25 -33.71
N SER A 617 4.39 34.92 -33.67
CA SER A 617 3.87 34.03 -32.60
C SER A 617 4.69 32.73 -32.67
N ALA A 618 5.54 32.37 -31.70
CA ALA A 618 5.34 31.98 -30.30
C ALA A 618 5.16 30.44 -30.13
N PRO A 619 5.67 29.80 -29.05
CA PRO A 619 5.84 28.34 -29.01
C PRO A 619 4.58 27.49 -28.76
N ASP A 620 3.40 28.10 -28.62
CA ASP A 620 2.17 27.40 -28.27
C ASP A 620 1.52 26.64 -29.43
N ASP A 621 1.74 27.07 -30.68
CA ASP A 621 1.13 26.43 -31.86
C ASP A 621 1.49 24.94 -31.96
N ARG A 622 2.73 24.56 -31.62
CA ARG A 622 3.13 23.14 -31.61
C ARG A 622 2.37 22.31 -30.57
N LYS A 623 2.10 22.86 -29.39
CA LYS A 623 1.34 22.15 -28.33
C LYS A 623 -0.14 22.03 -28.71
N GLN A 624 -0.72 23.07 -29.30
CA GLN A 624 -2.09 23.02 -29.80
C GLN A 624 -2.21 22.01 -30.96
N GLN A 625 -1.22 21.95 -31.85
CA GLN A 625 -1.19 21.01 -32.97
C GLN A 625 -0.97 19.55 -32.52
N GLU A 626 -0.16 19.28 -31.49
CA GLU A 626 -0.05 17.96 -30.87
C GLU A 626 -1.36 17.55 -30.15
N ALA A 627 -1.98 18.45 -29.39
CA ALA A 627 -3.26 18.19 -28.73
C ALA A 627 -4.40 17.89 -29.73
N LEU A 628 -4.43 18.60 -30.86
CA LEU A 628 -5.40 18.34 -31.94
C LEU A 628 -5.17 16.96 -32.59
N LEU A 629 -3.90 16.57 -32.80
CA LEU A 629 -3.55 15.26 -33.35
C LEU A 629 -3.92 14.10 -32.42
N ASP A 630 -3.73 14.25 -31.11
CA ASP A 630 -4.14 13.23 -30.14
C ASP A 630 -5.67 13.15 -29.98
N MET A 631 -6.38 14.28 -30.04
CA MET A 631 -7.85 14.29 -30.10
C MET A 631 -8.37 13.54 -31.34
N GLN A 632 -7.78 13.75 -32.53
CA GLN A 632 -8.12 13.02 -33.75
C GLN A 632 -7.77 11.51 -33.66
N ARG A 633 -6.69 11.14 -32.96
CA ARG A 633 -6.33 9.73 -32.71
C ARG A 633 -7.33 9.08 -31.75
N GLN A 634 -7.80 9.79 -30.74
CA GLN A 634 -8.81 9.31 -29.80
C GLN A 634 -10.16 9.09 -30.50
N GLN A 635 -10.66 10.06 -31.26
CA GLN A 635 -11.88 9.92 -32.06
C GLN A 635 -11.80 8.73 -33.05
N LYS A 636 -10.64 8.49 -33.67
CA LYS A 636 -10.41 7.30 -34.52
C LYS A 636 -10.37 5.98 -33.75
N ARG A 637 -10.06 5.97 -32.46
CA ARG A 637 -10.15 4.76 -31.61
C ARG A 637 -11.59 4.49 -31.23
N GLU A 638 -12.31 5.51 -30.75
CA GLU A 638 -13.73 5.43 -30.37
C GLU A 638 -14.61 5.00 -31.56
N ALA A 639 -14.35 5.52 -32.76
CA ALA A 639 -15.04 5.08 -33.98
C ALA A 639 -14.81 3.59 -34.32
N ARG A 640 -13.58 3.09 -34.19
CA ARG A 640 -13.24 1.66 -34.41
C ARG A 640 -13.84 0.75 -33.35
N GLU A 641 -13.90 1.21 -32.11
CA GLU A 641 -14.54 0.47 -31.01
C GLU A 641 -16.05 0.38 -31.20
N LYS A 642 -16.69 1.46 -31.62
CA LYS A 642 -18.11 1.47 -31.99
C LYS A 642 -18.40 0.53 -33.18
N GLU A 643 -17.58 0.56 -34.22
CA GLU A 643 -17.70 -0.34 -35.38
C GLU A 643 -17.53 -1.82 -34.98
N ARG A 644 -16.59 -2.12 -34.07
CA ARG A 644 -16.44 -3.45 -33.48
C ARG A 644 -17.70 -3.88 -32.73
N LEU A 645 -18.23 -3.03 -31.84
CA LEU A 645 -19.44 -3.34 -31.05
C LEU A 645 -20.68 -3.52 -31.93
N GLU A 646 -20.83 -2.73 -32.99
CA GLU A 646 -21.91 -2.92 -33.96
C GLU A 646 -21.77 -4.25 -34.74
N ARG A 647 -20.54 -4.67 -35.05
CA ARG A 647 -20.28 -5.97 -35.70
C ARG A 647 -20.54 -7.15 -34.75
N GLU A 648 -20.13 -7.02 -33.48
CA GLU A 648 -20.35 -8.01 -32.41
C GLU A 648 -21.85 -8.16 -32.12
N LYS A 649 -22.60 -7.05 -32.11
CA LYS A 649 -24.06 -7.07 -32.03
C LYS A 649 -24.71 -7.79 -33.22
N ARG A 650 -24.28 -7.52 -34.47
CA ARG A 650 -24.84 -8.20 -35.66
C ARG A 650 -24.60 -9.71 -35.65
N LEU A 651 -23.49 -10.18 -35.08
CA LEU A 651 -23.22 -11.61 -34.90
C LEU A 651 -24.18 -12.22 -33.87
N LEU A 652 -24.36 -11.57 -32.72
CA LEU A 652 -25.34 -11.99 -31.70
C LEU A 652 -26.78 -12.00 -32.23
N ASP A 653 -27.18 -10.98 -32.98
CA ASP A 653 -28.51 -10.91 -33.60
C ASP A 653 -28.71 -12.04 -34.64
N ALA A 654 -27.66 -12.41 -35.40
CA ALA A 654 -27.69 -13.54 -36.34
C ALA A 654 -27.76 -14.91 -35.66
N GLU A 655 -26.96 -15.16 -34.61
CA GLU A 655 -27.08 -16.39 -33.80
C GLU A 655 -28.46 -16.53 -33.14
N LEU A 656 -29.11 -15.40 -32.83
CA LEU A 656 -30.47 -15.35 -32.30
C LEU A 656 -31.56 -15.62 -33.35
N GLU A 657 -31.29 -15.41 -34.64
CA GLU A 657 -32.19 -15.83 -35.72
C GLU A 657 -31.98 -17.30 -36.09
N GLU A 658 -30.73 -17.78 -36.14
CA GLU A 658 -30.40 -19.18 -36.40
C GLU A 658 -31.04 -20.09 -35.34
N LYS A 659 -30.88 -19.76 -34.04
CA LYS A 659 -31.54 -20.48 -32.94
C LYS A 659 -33.07 -20.40 -32.95
N LYS A 660 -33.68 -19.41 -33.61
CA LYS A 660 -35.14 -19.34 -33.80
C LYS A 660 -35.61 -20.23 -34.95
N GLN A 661 -34.79 -20.42 -35.98
CA GLN A 661 -35.09 -21.32 -37.09
C GLN A 661 -35.00 -22.79 -36.64
N ASP A 662 -33.98 -23.15 -35.86
CA ASP A 662 -33.86 -24.50 -35.28
C ASP A 662 -35.03 -24.88 -34.34
N THR A 663 -35.58 -23.92 -33.58
CA THR A 663 -36.71 -24.18 -32.68
C THR A 663 -38.07 -24.36 -33.36
N ASN A 664 -38.21 -24.07 -34.66
CA ASN A 664 -39.42 -24.37 -35.43
C ASN A 664 -39.40 -25.79 -36.04
N GLY A 665 -38.34 -26.57 -35.81
CA GLY A 665 -38.09 -27.85 -36.49
C GLY A 665 -38.08 -29.10 -35.61
N SER A 666 -38.57 -29.07 -34.35
CA SER A 666 -38.63 -30.28 -33.52
C SER A 666 -39.72 -30.26 -32.43
N GLU A 667 -40.79 -31.02 -32.63
CA GLU A 667 -41.60 -31.52 -31.52
C GLU A 667 -40.88 -32.71 -30.86
N HIS A 668 -40.42 -32.55 -29.61
CA HIS A 668 -40.54 -33.52 -28.48
C HIS A 668 -39.43 -33.37 -27.41
N LYS A 669 -39.88 -33.38 -26.14
CA LYS A 669 -39.19 -33.82 -24.90
C LYS A 669 -37.65 -33.73 -24.82
N CYS A 670 -37.14 -32.85 -23.95
CA CYS A 670 -36.47 -33.26 -22.69
C CYS A 670 -36.07 -32.11 -21.75
N THR A 671 -36.24 -32.36 -20.44
CA THR A 671 -35.54 -31.82 -19.25
C THR A 671 -34.98 -30.39 -19.22
N GLU A 672 -35.41 -29.65 -18.20
CA GLU A 672 -34.94 -28.32 -17.82
C GLU A 672 -33.43 -28.27 -17.51
N VAL A 673 -32.74 -27.26 -18.05
CA VAL A 673 -31.45 -26.76 -17.54
C VAL A 673 -31.65 -25.29 -17.20
N GLU A 674 -31.69 -24.99 -15.91
CA GLU A 674 -32.03 -23.66 -15.38
C GLU A 674 -30.83 -22.71 -15.48
N ILE A 675 -30.73 -21.97 -16.60
CA ILE A 675 -29.76 -20.87 -16.74
C ILE A 675 -30.40 -19.55 -16.31
N VAL A 676 -29.86 -19.00 -15.21
CA VAL A 676 -30.31 -17.77 -14.53
C VAL A 676 -30.49 -16.59 -15.49
N ARG A 677 -31.75 -16.21 -15.74
CA ARG A 677 -32.12 -14.91 -16.36
C ARG A 677 -32.48 -13.90 -15.26
N LYS A 678 -31.74 -12.79 -15.19
CA LYS A 678 -32.15 -11.61 -14.40
C LYS A 678 -33.39 -10.96 -15.04
N PRO A 679 -34.50 -10.72 -14.30
CA PRO A 679 -35.66 -10.03 -14.84
C PRO A 679 -35.66 -8.51 -14.54
N ILE A 680 -36.10 -7.71 -15.52
CA ILE A 680 -36.53 -6.32 -15.31
C ILE A 680 -38.07 -6.28 -15.38
N LYS A 681 -38.70 -5.98 -14.24
CA LYS A 681 -40.04 -5.38 -14.04
C LYS A 681 -41.23 -5.83 -14.92
N ARG A 682 -42.28 -6.34 -14.27
CA ARG A 682 -43.58 -5.62 -14.13
C ARG A 682 -44.43 -6.16 -12.95
N ALA A 683 -45.52 -5.48 -12.63
CA ALA A 683 -46.35 -5.66 -11.43
C ALA A 683 -47.79 -6.14 -11.76
N ALA A 684 -48.65 -6.25 -10.74
CA ALA A 684 -50.02 -6.82 -10.70
C ALA A 684 -50.07 -8.38 -10.76
N GLU A 685 -50.94 -9.12 -10.03
CA GLU A 685 -52.09 -8.75 -9.18
C GLU A 685 -52.51 -9.90 -8.20
N ILE A 686 -53.03 -9.54 -7.01
CA ILE A 686 -54.21 -10.12 -6.29
C ILE A 686 -54.19 -11.53 -5.59
N ASN A 687 -54.41 -11.44 -4.25
CA ASN A 687 -55.19 -12.28 -3.30
C ASN A 687 -54.85 -13.72 -2.83
N SER A 688 -54.92 -13.81 -1.48
CA SER A 688 -55.61 -14.81 -0.64
C SER A 688 -54.87 -16.06 -0.14
N GLY A 689 -54.97 -16.30 1.17
CA GLY A 689 -54.51 -17.52 1.84
C GLY A 689 -54.21 -17.30 3.34
N LYS A 690 -55.18 -17.60 4.23
CA LYS A 690 -54.98 -17.61 5.69
C LYS A 690 -54.36 -18.95 6.13
N THR A 691 -53.48 -18.95 7.14
CA THR A 691 -53.62 -19.74 8.41
C THR A 691 -52.43 -19.54 9.37
N SER A 692 -52.65 -19.90 10.64
CA SER A 692 -51.80 -19.78 11.85
C SER A 692 -52.38 -20.79 12.89
N PRO A 693 -51.85 -21.05 14.12
CA PRO A 693 -50.51 -20.89 14.72
C PRO A 693 -49.96 -22.19 15.40
N ALA A 694 -48.72 -22.16 15.93
CA ALA A 694 -48.25 -22.73 17.24
C ALA A 694 -46.70 -22.55 17.36
N ALA A 695 -46.14 -21.78 18.33
CA ALA A 695 -45.80 -22.14 19.73
C ALA A 695 -44.60 -23.13 19.83
N VAL A 696 -43.58 -23.03 20.71
CA VAL A 696 -43.38 -22.40 22.05
C VAL A 696 -41.92 -21.90 22.25
N SER A 697 -41.69 -21.06 23.27
CA SER A 697 -40.42 -20.47 23.81
C SER A 697 -39.21 -21.43 24.00
N GLN A 698 -37.94 -20.98 24.07
CA GLN A 698 -37.32 -20.18 25.15
C GLN A 698 -35.97 -19.53 24.74
N THR A 699 -35.63 -18.38 25.35
CA THR A 699 -34.37 -17.64 25.18
C THR A 699 -33.57 -17.54 26.50
N PRO A 700 -32.23 -17.56 26.46
CA PRO A 700 -31.38 -16.98 27.50
C PRO A 700 -30.77 -15.63 27.06
N SER A 701 -30.47 -14.77 28.05
CA SER A 701 -29.96 -13.40 27.89
C SER A 701 -28.46 -13.33 27.55
N PRO A 702 -28.00 -12.46 26.64
CA PRO A 702 -26.58 -12.15 26.46
C PRO A 702 -26.14 -10.99 27.36
N ALA A 703 -25.05 -11.18 28.10
CA ALA A 703 -24.33 -10.12 28.78
C ALA A 703 -23.10 -9.69 27.96
N GLU A 704 -22.87 -8.37 27.91
CA GLU A 704 -21.57 -7.70 27.80
C GLU A 704 -20.52 -8.24 26.79
N TYR A 705 -20.45 -7.58 25.63
CA TYR A 705 -19.19 -7.38 24.92
C TYR A 705 -19.00 -5.89 24.65
N ALA A 706 -17.97 -5.30 25.27
CA ALA A 706 -17.53 -3.93 25.02
C ALA A 706 -16.02 -3.94 24.76
N PHE A 707 -15.64 -3.50 23.56
CA PHE A 707 -14.27 -3.21 23.12
C PHE A 707 -14.28 -1.84 22.44
#